data_AF-A0A9N8DGU7-F1
#
_entry.id   AF-A0A9N8DGU7-F1
#
_cell.length_a   1.000
_cell.length_b   1.000
_cell.length_c   1.000
_cell.angle_alpha   90.00
_cell.angle_beta   90.00
_cell.angle_gamma   90.00
#
_symmetry.space_group_name_H-M   'P 1'
#
loop_
_entity.id
_entity.type
_entity.pdbx_description
1 polymer ?
#
loop_
_entity_poly.entity_id
_entity_poly.type
_entity_poly.pdbx_seq_one_letter_code
_entity_poly.pdbx_strand_id
1 'polypeptide(L)'
;MSSTPISLPTPRGSRKRACYWFFCIVLSLLALLFPSEIAKSGQLKNGGIVFSFNTSTSIRLNLERADTQPIKPNADTPHIKPDTDVDTGTSASGLSALNGNANEALIENNNTLSLVTSFWADSPAARKGVHRQEMEGAMLNNINNPHFDQVLVILDGANWESNCTHFKDRMNQLQQEFNEKMGSNLVHDTYHHQSTKKRKMPVLDCINIQYQPHYHELFNYATGQHVTGEIVIVANADQAFDDTVGWAKYIKWNTVLVLPTWGFHKDATPSPVKEHFRFVLGNESKAYQNGISYKCNDYETKSWDSYVFPKKLLQGRVNKESFMRKTTNKRKLGPFLTNEPDAERAALWGLMQSAGDVGGMDFNGCSVIRSWHLHDSPNFHMRRYGLWHQNSAAKSQNVPGPYRLPENPIQDAFASKPVFQNVPTSYGSKPVILPPAKPGSLSLVTSYWAQPPEEQSHNTLHRLEIEVTILNNLNNPYFEQVVVILDGATTSCNCLHFKERMAEHAAKYNQFMGIDVNSTDYKSQKRAVLDCVDVWVGQPNYFDMFMYATNPGLITSEIVILANADQAFDESVQWAKHIKFTTVLALPTWGLYMDRVPSPTKDHFIFIHGTNSTEYKTEIPSRCREWEKSWDAYVFHRKLVAGRLHPESFKRPTVHWATSRRRDSAFFKMNEIGGENAGLWALMEGLPEATDVNGCTVIQTWHFHGAPKMHAHERNEEYWFWRGSKDPKKYGHRVPRPYRLPALDSATVTASFSIATPQKAMLELTPAEKIKIYEREKAQCENEVKADKREKSQEELDDEMRKCLGIEKK
;
A
#
# COMPACT_ATOMS: atom_id res chain seq x y z
N MET A 1 -8.84 65.59 -41.08
CA MET A 1 -9.57 65.10 -39.89
C MET A 1 -8.68 64.05 -39.22
N SER A 2 -7.81 64.52 -38.33
CA SER A 2 -6.72 63.72 -37.78
C SER A 2 -6.16 64.44 -36.56
N SER A 3 -6.10 63.76 -35.43
CA SER A 3 -5.00 63.95 -34.46
C SER A 3 -5.14 62.97 -33.30
N THR A 4 -4.14 62.10 -33.26
CA THR A 4 -3.62 61.29 -32.15
C THR A 4 -3.16 62.16 -30.94
N PRO A 5 -2.78 61.54 -29.81
CA PRO A 5 -3.15 61.96 -28.45
C PRO A 5 -2.03 62.69 -27.67
N ILE A 6 -2.39 63.24 -26.51
CA ILE A 6 -1.45 63.71 -25.48
C ILE A 6 -1.81 63.09 -24.11
N SER A 7 -0.77 62.55 -23.49
CA SER A 7 -0.66 61.88 -22.18
C SER A 7 -0.67 62.84 -20.98
N LEU A 8 -1.15 62.38 -19.81
CA LEU A 8 -0.70 62.86 -18.49
C LEU A 8 -0.74 61.74 -17.41
N PRO A 9 0.02 61.87 -16.30
CA PRO A 9 0.70 60.78 -15.61
C PRO A 9 0.04 60.37 -14.27
N THR A 10 0.49 59.23 -13.75
CA THR A 10 0.22 58.75 -12.39
C THR A 10 0.96 59.60 -11.33
N PRO A 11 0.46 59.70 -10.08
CA PRO A 11 1.06 58.86 -9.05
C PRO A 11 0.15 58.40 -7.87
N ARG A 12 0.50 57.20 -7.39
CA ARG A 12 0.61 56.73 -5.98
C ARG A 12 -0.59 56.83 -5.01
N GLY A 13 -0.96 55.64 -4.51
CA GLY A 13 -1.17 55.40 -3.07
C GLY A 13 -2.53 54.82 -2.67
N SER A 14 -2.64 53.50 -2.51
CA SER A 14 -3.80 52.85 -1.88
C SER A 14 -3.39 52.00 -0.66
N ARG A 15 -3.69 52.52 0.54
CA ARG A 15 -3.99 51.71 1.73
C ARG A 15 -5.51 51.46 1.73
N LYS A 16 -5.95 50.19 1.77
CA LYS A 16 -7.30 49.81 2.24
C LYS A 16 -7.25 48.47 2.98
N ARG A 17 -7.30 48.55 4.31
CA ARG A 17 -7.79 47.50 5.23
C ARG A 17 -8.60 48.22 6.31
N ALA A 18 -9.92 48.25 6.17
CA ALA A 18 -10.89 48.49 7.24
C ALA A 18 -12.30 48.43 6.65
N CYS A 19 -12.91 47.24 6.61
CA CYS A 19 -14.37 47.11 6.37
C CYS A 19 -15.00 45.80 6.89
N TYR A 20 -14.27 44.94 7.62
CA TYR A 20 -14.82 43.63 8.04
C TYR A 20 -15.28 43.55 9.50
N TRP A 21 -15.10 44.59 10.30
CA TRP A 21 -15.44 44.56 11.74
C TRP A 21 -16.83 45.07 12.09
N PHE A 22 -17.51 45.78 11.18
CA PHE A 22 -18.80 46.42 11.49
C PHE A 22 -20.01 45.50 11.29
N PHE A 23 -19.86 44.39 10.54
CA PHE A 23 -21.01 43.54 10.18
C PHE A 23 -21.32 42.44 11.20
N CYS A 24 -20.35 42.02 12.03
CA CYS A 24 -20.55 40.95 13.02
C CYS A 24 -21.22 41.43 14.31
N ILE A 25 -21.11 42.72 14.66
CA ILE A 25 -21.66 43.26 15.92
C ILE A 25 -23.18 43.47 15.82
N VAL A 26 -23.71 43.74 14.63
CA VAL A 26 -25.15 44.02 14.44
C VAL A 26 -26.01 42.74 14.52
N LEU A 27 -25.46 41.58 14.18
CA LEU A 27 -26.18 40.30 14.23
C LEU A 27 -26.28 39.72 15.65
N SER A 28 -25.31 39.99 16.54
CA SER A 28 -25.35 39.53 17.92
C SER A 28 -26.32 40.33 18.80
N LEU A 29 -26.67 41.56 18.42
CA LEU A 29 -27.59 42.43 19.18
C LEU A 29 -29.08 42.14 18.91
N LEU A 30 -29.42 41.46 17.82
CA LEU A 30 -30.81 41.13 17.47
C LEU A 30 -31.35 39.88 18.17
N ALA A 31 -30.49 39.03 18.74
CA ALA A 31 -30.89 37.81 19.44
C ALA A 31 -31.33 38.04 20.92
N LEU A 32 -31.23 39.27 21.43
CA LEU A 32 -31.48 39.62 22.84
C LEU A 32 -32.83 40.32 23.11
N LEU A 33 -33.70 40.48 22.11
CA LEU A 33 -34.86 41.39 22.22
C LEU A 33 -36.26 40.76 22.24
N PHE A 34 -36.41 39.44 22.48
CA PHE A 34 -37.76 38.85 22.65
C PHE A 34 -37.85 37.83 23.79
N PRO A 35 -38.39 38.22 24.97
CA PRO A 35 -38.83 37.29 26.01
C PRO A 35 -40.34 37.38 26.29
N SER A 36 -41.03 36.23 26.36
CA SER A 36 -42.20 35.92 27.23
C SER A 36 -42.88 34.62 26.75
N GLU A 37 -42.79 33.51 27.48
CA GLU A 37 -43.78 32.99 28.48
C GLU A 37 -45.18 32.64 27.95
N ILE A 38 -45.61 31.37 28.09
CA ILE A 38 -46.58 30.88 29.11
C ILE A 38 -46.79 29.36 28.93
N ALA A 39 -46.74 28.65 30.06
CA ALA A 39 -47.07 27.23 30.21
C ALA A 39 -48.57 26.99 30.46
N LYS A 40 -49.12 25.87 29.97
CA LYS A 40 -49.85 24.81 30.73
C LYS A 40 -50.81 23.98 29.86
N SER A 41 -50.72 22.67 30.05
CA SER A 41 -51.83 21.68 30.17
C SER A 41 -52.83 21.50 29.02
N GLY A 42 -52.85 20.29 28.45
CA GLY A 42 -54.02 19.74 27.76
C GLY A 42 -53.81 18.30 27.28
N GLN A 43 -54.41 17.33 27.96
CA GLN A 43 -54.67 15.99 27.44
C GLN A 43 -55.54 16.06 26.16
N LEU A 44 -55.29 15.17 25.18
CA LEU A 44 -56.28 14.22 24.62
C LEU A 44 -55.78 13.53 23.33
N LYS A 45 -55.85 12.19 23.37
CA LYS A 45 -56.32 11.21 22.37
C LYS A 45 -55.68 11.10 20.97
N ASN A 46 -55.18 9.88 20.74
CA ASN A 46 -55.46 8.94 19.65
C ASN A 46 -55.47 9.43 18.19
N GLY A 47 -54.61 8.79 17.39
CA GLY A 47 -54.88 8.53 15.98
C GLY A 47 -53.61 8.56 15.15
N GLY A 48 -53.10 7.40 14.74
CA GLY A 48 -51.87 7.37 13.94
C GLY A 48 -51.44 5.99 13.46
N ILE A 49 -52.34 5.31 12.75
CA ILE A 49 -52.10 4.46 11.58
C ILE A 49 -50.88 3.52 11.64
N VAL A 50 -51.17 2.25 11.88
CA VAL A 50 -50.26 1.11 11.62
C VAL A 50 -50.38 0.74 10.15
N PHE A 51 -49.29 0.84 9.39
CA PHE A 51 -49.15 0.11 8.13
C PHE A 51 -48.43 -1.20 8.43
N SER A 52 -49.18 -2.31 8.48
CA SER A 52 -48.64 -3.65 8.41
C SER A 52 -48.61 -4.09 6.95
N PHE A 53 -47.42 -4.39 6.42
CA PHE A 53 -47.29 -5.14 5.18
C PHE A 53 -46.95 -6.58 5.52
N ASN A 54 -47.97 -7.42 5.36
CA ASN A 54 -47.86 -8.87 5.36
C ASN A 54 -47.97 -9.33 3.90
N THR A 55 -46.88 -9.83 3.32
CA THR A 55 -46.95 -10.65 2.10
C THR A 55 -45.96 -11.78 2.17
N SER A 56 -46.41 -12.88 2.75
CA SER A 56 -46.02 -14.23 2.40
C SER A 56 -46.36 -14.50 0.93
N THR A 57 -45.38 -14.88 0.11
CA THR A 57 -45.64 -15.62 -1.13
C THR A 57 -44.52 -16.62 -1.35
N SER A 58 -44.79 -17.87 -0.97
CA SER A 58 -43.94 -19.01 -1.30
C SER A 58 -44.14 -19.39 -2.77
N ILE A 59 -43.07 -19.33 -3.55
CA ILE A 59 -43.04 -19.95 -4.88
C ILE A 59 -42.28 -21.28 -4.74
N ARG A 60 -43.00 -22.38 -4.91
CA ARG A 60 -42.42 -23.72 -5.13
C ARG A 60 -41.95 -23.79 -6.58
N LEU A 61 -40.67 -24.04 -6.81
CA LEU A 61 -40.15 -24.50 -8.09
C LEU A 61 -39.71 -25.96 -7.95
N ASN A 62 -40.37 -26.83 -8.71
CA ASN A 62 -39.95 -28.20 -8.96
C ASN A 62 -38.70 -28.16 -9.84
N LEU A 63 -37.60 -28.77 -9.39
CA LEU A 63 -36.49 -29.12 -10.27
C LEU A 63 -36.51 -30.63 -10.53
N GLU A 64 -36.72 -30.96 -11.80
CA GLU A 64 -36.55 -32.30 -12.34
C GLU A 64 -35.08 -32.70 -12.39
N ARG A 65 -34.87 -34.00 -12.13
CA ARG A 65 -33.60 -34.69 -11.94
C ARG A 65 -33.08 -35.14 -13.31
N ALA A 66 -31.89 -34.72 -13.70
CA ALA A 66 -31.18 -35.27 -14.85
C ALA A 66 -30.03 -36.17 -14.37
N ASP A 67 -30.15 -37.45 -14.69
CA ASP A 67 -29.18 -38.50 -14.38
C ASP A 67 -27.88 -38.31 -15.17
N THR A 68 -26.73 -38.42 -14.49
CA THR A 68 -25.43 -38.65 -15.13
C THR A 68 -24.69 -39.79 -14.43
N GLN A 69 -24.28 -40.78 -15.23
CA GLN A 69 -23.54 -41.96 -14.79
C GLN A 69 -22.04 -41.69 -14.65
N PRO A 70 -21.32 -42.41 -13.77
CA PRO A 70 -19.88 -42.21 -13.56
C PRO A 70 -19.01 -43.05 -14.51
N ILE A 71 -17.99 -42.41 -15.06
CA ILE A 71 -16.90 -43.01 -15.84
C ILE A 71 -15.78 -43.44 -14.88
N LYS A 72 -15.35 -44.71 -14.98
CA LYS A 72 -14.18 -45.29 -14.27
C LYS A 72 -12.86 -44.88 -14.94
N PRO A 73 -11.77 -44.66 -14.18
CA PRO A 73 -10.41 -44.69 -14.73
C PRO A 73 -9.72 -46.04 -14.50
N ASN A 74 -9.12 -46.57 -15.57
CA ASN A 74 -8.22 -47.72 -15.54
C ASN A 74 -6.84 -47.32 -15.02
N ALA A 75 -6.27 -48.21 -14.20
CA ALA A 75 -4.86 -48.23 -13.81
C ALA A 75 -4.07 -49.03 -14.85
N ASP A 76 -2.85 -48.60 -15.17
CA ASP A 76 -1.72 -49.48 -15.46
C ASP A 76 -0.40 -48.69 -15.40
N THR A 77 0.51 -49.19 -14.55
CA THR A 77 1.90 -48.75 -14.33
C THR A 77 2.84 -49.56 -15.23
N PRO A 78 4.11 -49.16 -15.42
CA PRO A 78 5.14 -50.00 -14.79
C PRO A 78 6.36 -49.26 -14.22
N HIS A 79 6.94 -49.94 -13.22
CA HIS A 79 8.14 -49.63 -12.46
C HIS A 79 9.44 -49.72 -13.27
N ILE A 80 10.42 -48.86 -12.93
CA ILE A 80 11.85 -49.11 -13.15
C ILE A 80 12.59 -48.80 -11.84
N LYS A 81 13.49 -49.72 -11.44
CA LYS A 81 14.39 -49.65 -10.28
C LYS A 81 15.87 -49.58 -10.75
N PRO A 82 16.82 -49.24 -9.86
CA PRO A 82 17.98 -48.39 -10.16
C PRO A 82 19.29 -49.16 -10.29
N ASP A 83 20.31 -48.50 -10.83
CA ASP A 83 21.72 -48.90 -10.70
C ASP A 83 22.59 -47.75 -10.21
N THR A 84 23.63 -48.15 -9.47
CA THR A 84 24.59 -47.40 -8.66
C THR A 84 25.95 -47.20 -9.37
N ASP A 85 26.78 -46.36 -8.73
CA ASP A 85 28.26 -46.26 -8.77
C ASP A 85 28.94 -45.06 -9.47
N VAL A 86 29.21 -44.01 -8.66
CA VAL A 86 30.53 -43.56 -8.11
C VAL A 86 31.76 -43.57 -9.06
N ASP A 87 32.39 -42.42 -9.40
CA ASP A 87 33.45 -41.79 -8.57
C ASP A 87 34.13 -40.47 -9.10
N THR A 88 34.52 -39.63 -8.12
CA THR A 88 35.59 -38.59 -7.99
C THR A 88 35.84 -37.41 -8.96
N GLY A 89 35.97 -36.17 -8.40
CA GLY A 89 36.76 -35.08 -9.01
C GLY A 89 36.55 -33.60 -8.56
N THR A 90 36.88 -33.28 -7.30
CA THR A 90 37.36 -31.98 -6.71
C THR A 90 36.83 -30.56 -7.07
N SER A 91 36.42 -29.87 -5.97
CA SER A 91 36.57 -28.45 -5.58
C SER A 91 35.72 -27.32 -6.21
N ALA A 92 34.63 -26.93 -5.52
CA ALA A 92 34.23 -25.54 -5.27
C ALA A 92 33.25 -25.47 -4.08
N SER A 93 33.75 -25.06 -2.91
CA SER A 93 32.96 -24.88 -1.69
C SER A 93 32.29 -23.50 -1.67
N GLY A 94 30.95 -23.47 -1.71
CA GLY A 94 30.18 -22.23 -1.52
C GLY A 94 28.72 -22.23 -1.98
N LEU A 95 28.04 -23.38 -2.09
CA LEU A 95 26.62 -23.44 -2.49
C LEU A 95 25.96 -24.73 -1.99
N SER A 96 25.65 -24.79 -0.70
CA SER A 96 24.90 -25.93 -0.12
C SER A 96 24.16 -25.51 1.15
N ALA A 97 23.15 -24.66 0.98
CA ALA A 97 22.08 -24.43 1.95
C ALA A 97 20.76 -24.03 1.26
N LEU A 98 20.42 -24.70 0.15
CA LEU A 98 19.11 -24.63 -0.49
C LEU A 98 18.81 -26.02 -1.07
N ASN A 99 18.31 -26.93 -0.24
CA ASN A 99 17.64 -28.13 -0.74
C ASN A 99 16.61 -28.61 0.29
N GLY A 100 15.49 -27.89 0.30
CA GLY A 100 14.21 -28.36 0.79
C GLY A 100 13.17 -28.06 -0.28
N ASN A 101 13.02 -28.97 -1.25
CA ASN A 101 11.97 -29.04 -2.27
C ASN A 101 11.53 -27.72 -2.96
N ALA A 102 12.48 -27.03 -3.58
CA ALA A 102 12.23 -25.93 -4.54
C ALA A 102 12.46 -26.42 -5.98
N ASN A 103 11.75 -27.47 -6.39
CA ASN A 103 11.73 -27.97 -7.77
C ASN A 103 10.40 -27.67 -8.50
N GLU A 104 9.66 -26.64 -8.07
CA GLU A 104 8.92 -25.84 -9.04
C GLU A 104 9.90 -24.85 -9.66
N ALA A 105 10.46 -25.27 -10.80
CA ALA A 105 11.32 -24.45 -11.63
C ALA A 105 10.73 -23.05 -11.82
N LEU A 106 11.59 -22.02 -11.85
CA LEU A 106 11.38 -20.89 -12.73
C LEU A 106 11.18 -21.47 -14.14
N ILE A 107 9.93 -21.81 -14.48
CA ILE A 107 9.56 -22.12 -15.85
C ILE A 107 9.92 -20.83 -16.59
N GLU A 108 10.95 -20.88 -17.44
CA GLU A 108 11.18 -19.85 -18.44
C GLU A 108 9.86 -19.73 -19.19
N ASN A 109 9.07 -18.72 -18.82
CA ASN A 109 7.79 -18.49 -19.44
C ASN A 109 8.15 -18.02 -20.84
N ASN A 110 8.03 -18.92 -21.82
CA ASN A 110 8.40 -18.70 -23.22
C ASN A 110 7.47 -17.69 -23.93
N ASN A 111 6.74 -16.89 -23.16
CA ASN A 111 5.87 -15.84 -23.65
C ASN A 111 6.69 -14.84 -24.46
N THR A 112 6.26 -14.65 -25.70
CA THR A 112 6.79 -13.61 -26.58
C THR A 112 6.19 -12.26 -26.22
N LEU A 113 6.97 -11.18 -26.35
CA LEU A 113 6.55 -9.82 -26.02
C LEU A 113 6.57 -8.93 -27.27
N SER A 114 5.44 -8.31 -27.61
CA SER A 114 5.33 -7.35 -28.71
C SER A 114 5.03 -5.94 -28.20
N LEU A 115 5.73 -4.94 -28.73
CA LEU A 115 5.34 -3.54 -28.63
C LEU A 115 4.51 -3.15 -29.86
N VAL A 116 3.40 -2.46 -29.66
CA VAL A 116 2.52 -1.92 -30.71
C VAL A 116 2.36 -0.44 -30.46
N THR A 117 2.70 0.37 -31.47
CA THR A 117 2.67 1.83 -31.33
C THR A 117 2.29 2.50 -32.65
N SER A 118 1.80 3.74 -32.58
CA SER A 118 1.50 4.56 -33.76
C SER A 118 2.56 5.63 -33.96
N PHE A 119 3.02 5.77 -35.20
CA PHE A 119 4.09 6.69 -35.56
C PHE A 119 3.70 7.48 -36.80
N TRP A 120 3.88 8.81 -36.79
CA TRP A 120 3.47 9.64 -37.92
C TRP A 120 4.45 9.60 -39.09
N ALA A 121 3.95 9.29 -40.29
CA ALA A 121 4.68 9.33 -41.55
C ALA A 121 4.99 10.78 -41.92
N ASP A 122 6.26 11.11 -41.99
CA ASP A 122 6.66 12.50 -42.21
C ASP A 122 6.87 12.87 -43.67
N SER A 123 6.70 14.16 -43.97
CA SER A 123 7.41 14.81 -45.05
C SER A 123 8.88 15.06 -44.66
N PRO A 124 9.84 15.14 -45.60
CA PRO A 124 11.25 15.42 -45.28
C PRO A 124 11.49 16.68 -44.43
N ALA A 125 10.56 17.64 -44.43
CA ALA A 125 10.68 18.89 -43.69
C ALA A 125 10.42 18.78 -42.17
N ALA A 126 9.52 17.90 -41.72
CA ALA A 126 9.21 17.79 -40.28
C ALA A 126 10.17 16.85 -39.51
N ARG A 127 11.10 16.20 -40.23
CA ARG A 127 12.23 15.42 -39.65
C ARG A 127 13.14 16.22 -38.72
N LYS A 128 13.08 17.56 -38.76
CA LYS A 128 13.87 18.45 -37.89
C LYS A 128 13.15 18.83 -36.59
N GLY A 129 11.90 18.39 -36.39
CA GLY A 129 11.17 18.66 -35.16
C GLY A 129 11.77 17.91 -33.97
N VAL A 130 11.96 18.59 -32.84
CA VAL A 130 12.53 17.98 -31.62
C VAL A 130 11.67 16.80 -31.14
N HIS A 131 10.34 16.93 -31.19
CA HIS A 131 9.44 15.85 -30.80
C HIS A 131 9.57 14.61 -31.70
N ARG A 132 9.82 14.80 -32.99
CA ARG A 132 10.09 13.69 -33.91
C ARG A 132 11.37 12.96 -33.53
N GLN A 133 12.42 13.70 -33.15
CA GLN A 133 13.67 13.13 -32.68
C GLN A 133 13.50 12.39 -31.34
N GLU A 134 12.62 12.85 -30.45
CA GLU A 134 12.23 12.13 -29.23
C GLU A 134 11.64 10.75 -29.58
N MET A 135 10.66 10.72 -30.50
CA MET A 135 10.05 9.46 -30.94
C MET A 135 11.06 8.53 -31.63
N GLU A 136 11.96 9.08 -32.47
CA GLU A 136 13.04 8.29 -33.10
C GLU A 136 14.01 7.70 -32.05
N GLY A 137 14.34 8.45 -31.00
CA GLY A 137 15.16 7.98 -29.88
C GLY A 137 14.48 6.88 -29.06
N ALA A 138 13.19 7.05 -28.75
CA ALA A 138 12.39 6.06 -28.05
C ALA A 138 12.25 4.75 -28.85
N MET A 139 11.96 4.88 -30.15
CA MET A 139 11.85 3.74 -31.07
C MET A 139 13.18 2.98 -31.18
N LEU A 140 14.30 3.70 -31.36
CA LEU A 140 15.62 3.08 -31.43
C LEU A 140 15.95 2.32 -30.14
N ASN A 141 15.62 2.87 -28.98
CA ASN A 141 15.77 2.16 -27.71
C ASN A 141 14.95 0.86 -27.67
N ASN A 142 13.68 0.90 -28.09
CA ASN A 142 12.80 -0.27 -28.03
C ASN A 142 13.20 -1.35 -29.05
N ILE A 143 13.68 -0.97 -30.25
CA ILE A 143 14.24 -1.91 -31.23
C ILE A 143 15.52 -2.56 -30.70
N ASN A 144 16.28 -1.89 -29.83
CA ASN A 144 17.47 -2.48 -29.21
C ASN A 144 17.15 -3.24 -27.91
N ASN A 145 16.00 -3.06 -27.28
CA ASN A 145 15.68 -3.71 -26.01
C ASN A 145 15.50 -5.23 -26.21
N PRO A 146 16.28 -6.09 -25.51
CA PRO A 146 16.35 -7.53 -25.79
C PRO A 146 15.11 -8.29 -25.30
N HIS A 147 14.23 -7.64 -24.54
CA HIS A 147 13.04 -8.27 -24.00
C HIS A 147 11.88 -8.26 -24.99
N PHE A 148 11.89 -7.37 -25.99
CA PHE A 148 10.93 -7.41 -27.08
C PHE A 148 11.30 -8.48 -28.10
N ASP A 149 10.30 -9.25 -28.51
CA ASP A 149 10.40 -10.18 -29.63
C ASP A 149 9.99 -9.49 -30.94
N GLN A 150 9.13 -8.48 -30.86
CA GLN A 150 8.63 -7.71 -31.99
C GLN A 150 8.33 -6.26 -31.58
N VAL A 151 8.62 -5.33 -32.47
CA VAL A 151 8.13 -3.94 -32.43
C VAL A 151 7.29 -3.70 -33.68
N LEU A 152 5.99 -3.58 -33.53
CA LEU A 152 5.04 -3.29 -34.61
C LEU A 152 4.67 -1.81 -34.61
N VAL A 153 4.94 -1.15 -35.73
CA VAL A 153 4.62 0.27 -35.93
C VAL A 153 3.44 0.44 -36.87
N ILE A 154 2.40 1.11 -36.41
CA ILE A 154 1.30 1.59 -37.24
C ILE A 154 1.72 2.96 -37.76
N LEU A 155 2.17 3.01 -39.01
CA LEU A 155 2.68 4.23 -39.62
C LEU A 155 1.52 5.04 -40.21
N ASP A 156 1.15 6.12 -39.55
CA ASP A 156 -0.01 6.92 -39.88
C ASP A 156 0.27 8.09 -40.82
N GLY A 157 -0.69 8.45 -41.68
CA GLY A 157 -0.46 9.41 -42.77
C GLY A 157 0.47 8.92 -43.88
N ALA A 158 0.67 7.60 -43.98
CA ALA A 158 1.60 7.00 -44.93
C ALA A 158 1.20 7.31 -46.38
N ASN A 159 2.16 7.70 -47.20
CA ASN A 159 1.99 7.99 -48.62
C ASN A 159 3.17 7.44 -49.43
N TRP A 160 3.22 7.71 -50.72
CA TRP A 160 4.28 7.20 -51.58
C TRP A 160 5.67 7.77 -51.24
N GLU A 161 5.76 8.96 -50.64
CA GLU A 161 7.01 9.58 -50.16
C GLU A 161 7.41 9.14 -48.74
N SER A 162 6.46 8.63 -47.95
CA SER A 162 6.67 8.27 -46.55
C SER A 162 5.83 7.07 -46.19
N ASN A 163 6.44 5.89 -46.25
CA ASN A 163 5.80 4.62 -46.01
C ASN A 163 6.70 3.73 -45.16
N CYS A 164 6.22 2.53 -44.84
CA CYS A 164 6.94 1.56 -44.02
C CYS A 164 8.34 1.21 -44.53
N THR A 165 8.59 1.21 -45.84
CA THR A 165 9.94 0.97 -46.39
C THR A 165 10.86 2.11 -45.96
N HIS A 166 10.46 3.35 -46.22
CA HIS A 166 11.25 4.53 -45.82
C HIS A 166 11.44 4.62 -44.30
N PHE A 167 10.43 4.24 -43.51
CA PHE A 167 10.54 4.19 -42.05
C PHE A 167 11.55 3.13 -41.59
N LYS A 168 11.49 1.91 -42.13
CA LYS A 168 12.45 0.84 -41.80
C LYS A 168 13.88 1.23 -42.22
N ASP A 169 14.04 1.80 -43.40
CA ASP A 169 15.34 2.29 -43.86
C ASP A 169 15.90 3.36 -42.93
N ARG A 170 15.05 4.29 -42.46
CA ARG A 170 15.44 5.32 -41.49
C ARG A 170 15.86 4.71 -40.14
N MET A 171 15.12 3.76 -39.60
CA MET A 171 15.49 3.11 -38.34
C MET A 171 16.78 2.29 -38.47
N ASN A 172 16.99 1.63 -39.62
CA ASN A 172 18.23 0.92 -39.92
C ASN A 172 19.42 1.88 -40.02
N GLN A 173 19.24 3.02 -40.68
CA GLN A 173 20.27 4.05 -40.76
C GLN A 173 20.63 4.58 -39.36
N LEU A 174 19.64 4.93 -38.54
CA LEU A 174 19.87 5.37 -37.16
C LEU A 174 20.59 4.32 -36.32
N GLN A 175 20.26 3.04 -36.51
CA GLN A 175 20.95 1.93 -35.84
C GLN A 175 22.42 1.84 -36.25
N GLN A 176 22.71 1.95 -37.55
CA GLN A 176 24.08 1.92 -38.06
C GLN A 176 24.89 3.09 -37.51
N GLU A 177 24.36 4.31 -37.61
CA GLU A 177 25.00 5.52 -37.10
C GLU A 177 25.23 5.44 -35.57
N PHE A 178 24.29 4.87 -34.81
CA PHE A 178 24.42 4.65 -33.38
C PHE A 178 25.57 3.67 -33.07
N ASN A 179 25.63 2.54 -33.78
CA ASN A 179 26.66 1.53 -33.60
C ASN A 179 28.06 2.08 -33.95
N GLU A 180 28.17 2.86 -35.03
CA GLU A 180 29.42 3.50 -35.45
C GLU A 180 29.91 4.51 -34.41
N LYS A 181 29.01 5.32 -33.86
CA LYS A 181 29.35 6.41 -32.94
C LYS A 181 29.65 5.95 -31.51
N MET A 182 28.95 4.92 -31.03
CA MET A 182 29.15 4.40 -29.68
C MET A 182 30.32 3.40 -29.59
N GLY A 183 30.78 2.88 -30.72
CA GLY A 183 31.84 1.87 -30.78
C GLY A 183 31.35 0.48 -30.37
N SER A 184 31.91 -0.56 -30.98
CA SER A 184 31.51 -1.96 -30.74
C SER A 184 31.58 -2.39 -29.27
N ASN A 185 32.47 -1.78 -28.49
CA ASN A 185 32.72 -2.16 -27.10
C ASN A 185 31.70 -1.55 -26.12
N LEU A 186 31.21 -0.33 -26.38
CA LEU A 186 30.23 0.31 -25.49
C LEU A 186 28.81 -0.25 -25.70
N VAL A 187 28.45 -0.55 -26.96
CA VAL A 187 27.18 -1.22 -27.30
C VAL A 187 27.12 -2.61 -26.67
N HIS A 188 28.27 -3.27 -26.51
CA HIS A 188 28.39 -4.50 -25.74
C HIS A 188 28.08 -4.23 -24.27
N ASP A 189 28.86 -3.38 -23.59
CA ASP A 189 28.78 -3.23 -22.12
C ASP A 189 27.44 -2.69 -21.58
N THR A 190 26.76 -1.79 -22.29
CA THR A 190 25.53 -1.14 -21.78
C THR A 190 24.36 -2.13 -21.55
N TYR A 191 24.38 -3.32 -22.16
CA TYR A 191 23.35 -4.34 -21.97
C TYR A 191 23.90 -5.74 -21.59
N HIS A 192 25.22 -5.90 -21.40
CA HIS A 192 25.85 -7.23 -21.41
C HIS A 192 25.90 -8.03 -20.11
N HIS A 193 25.18 -7.65 -19.06
CA HIS A 193 25.58 -8.20 -17.77
C HIS A 193 25.40 -9.73 -17.60
N GLN A 194 24.72 -10.49 -18.47
CA GLN A 194 24.43 -11.91 -18.16
C GLN A 194 24.35 -12.99 -19.27
N SER A 195 24.74 -12.83 -20.55
CA SER A 195 24.62 -13.99 -21.47
C SER A 195 25.53 -14.00 -22.70
N THR A 196 26.24 -15.12 -22.89
CA THR A 196 27.02 -15.47 -24.08
C THR A 196 26.15 -15.90 -25.28
N LYS A 197 24.81 -15.91 -25.15
CA LYS A 197 23.90 -16.18 -26.27
C LYS A 197 23.81 -14.93 -27.17
N LYS A 198 24.07 -15.13 -28.46
CA LYS A 198 23.91 -14.13 -29.52
C LYS A 198 22.54 -13.44 -29.38
N ARG A 199 22.55 -12.14 -29.05
CA ARG A 199 21.34 -11.34 -28.79
C ARG A 199 20.43 -11.38 -30.02
N LYS A 200 19.18 -11.80 -29.82
CA LYS A 200 18.15 -11.71 -30.84
C LYS A 200 17.58 -10.30 -30.78
N MET A 201 17.75 -9.52 -31.85
CA MET A 201 17.06 -8.23 -31.96
C MET A 201 15.56 -8.48 -32.20
N PRO A 202 14.68 -7.65 -31.61
CA PRO A 202 13.26 -7.62 -31.95
C PRO A 202 13.04 -7.49 -33.47
N VAL A 203 12.01 -8.15 -33.98
CA VAL A 203 11.58 -7.95 -35.37
C VAL A 203 10.86 -6.61 -35.49
N LEU A 204 11.38 -5.70 -36.32
CA LEU A 204 10.71 -4.44 -36.65
C LEU A 204 9.71 -4.63 -37.79
N ASP A 205 8.43 -4.56 -37.45
CA ASP A 205 7.31 -4.61 -38.39
C ASP A 205 6.61 -3.27 -38.52
N CYS A 206 5.94 -3.07 -39.66
CA CYS A 206 5.28 -1.81 -39.95
C CYS A 206 4.04 -2.00 -40.83
N ILE A 207 2.98 -1.25 -40.56
CA ILE A 207 1.73 -1.22 -41.32
C ILE A 207 1.44 0.22 -41.76
N ASN A 208 1.24 0.44 -43.06
CA ASN A 208 0.85 1.75 -43.60
C ASN A 208 -0.64 1.99 -43.38
N ILE A 209 -1.00 3.14 -42.81
CA ILE A 209 -2.38 3.65 -42.80
C ILE A 209 -2.42 5.13 -43.21
N GLN A 210 -3.51 5.54 -43.86
CA GLN A 210 -3.63 6.88 -44.45
C GLN A 210 -4.03 7.96 -43.43
N TYR A 211 -4.41 7.59 -42.21
CA TYR A 211 -4.99 8.48 -41.21
C TYR A 211 -4.48 8.14 -39.80
N GLN A 212 -4.57 9.08 -38.87
CA GLN A 212 -4.20 8.84 -37.48
C GLN A 212 -5.14 7.81 -36.84
N PRO A 213 -4.62 6.70 -36.30
CA PRO A 213 -5.45 5.66 -35.74
C PRO A 213 -6.02 6.12 -34.40
N HIS A 214 -7.24 5.67 -34.09
CA HIS A 214 -7.82 5.86 -32.76
C HIS A 214 -7.51 4.66 -31.85
N TYR A 215 -7.69 4.79 -30.53
CA TYR A 215 -7.32 3.73 -29.58
C TYR A 215 -7.96 2.37 -29.88
N HIS A 216 -9.25 2.32 -30.24
CA HIS A 216 -9.88 1.07 -30.67
C HIS A 216 -9.16 0.40 -31.86
N GLU A 217 -8.67 1.17 -32.84
CA GLU A 217 -7.89 0.61 -33.93
C GLU A 217 -6.55 0.10 -33.45
N LEU A 218 -5.83 0.85 -32.59
CA LEU A 218 -4.59 0.34 -31.98
C LEU A 218 -4.82 -0.99 -31.26
N PHE A 219 -5.84 -1.11 -30.42
CA PHE A 219 -6.14 -2.36 -29.71
C PHE A 219 -6.56 -3.50 -30.65
N ASN A 220 -7.25 -3.20 -31.76
CA ASN A 220 -7.54 -4.20 -32.78
C ASN A 220 -6.28 -4.66 -33.52
N TYR A 221 -5.38 -3.76 -33.89
CA TYR A 221 -4.08 -4.14 -34.45
C TYR A 221 -3.28 -4.95 -33.43
N ALA A 222 -3.29 -4.54 -32.17
CA ALA A 222 -2.59 -5.18 -31.06
C ALA A 222 -3.03 -6.63 -30.83
N THR A 223 -4.29 -6.95 -31.12
CA THR A 223 -4.86 -8.29 -31.00
C THR A 223 -4.93 -9.04 -32.34
N GLY A 224 -4.55 -8.37 -33.44
CA GLY A 224 -4.63 -8.89 -34.80
C GLY A 224 -3.54 -9.90 -35.15
N GLN A 225 -3.55 -10.38 -36.39
CA GLN A 225 -2.63 -11.40 -36.88
C GLN A 225 -1.18 -10.90 -37.06
N HIS A 226 -0.98 -9.59 -37.20
CA HIS A 226 0.35 -8.99 -37.36
C HIS A 226 1.18 -8.99 -36.06
N VAL A 227 0.55 -9.18 -34.90
CA VAL A 227 1.24 -9.20 -33.61
C VAL A 227 1.58 -10.63 -33.22
N THR A 228 2.86 -10.94 -33.05
CA THR A 228 3.34 -12.29 -32.73
C THR A 228 3.50 -12.54 -31.23
N GLY A 229 3.50 -11.48 -30.43
CA GLY A 229 3.61 -11.51 -28.97
C GLY A 229 2.40 -12.14 -28.31
N GLU A 230 2.64 -13.03 -27.35
CA GLU A 230 1.61 -13.51 -26.43
C GLU A 230 1.25 -12.45 -25.41
N ILE A 231 2.23 -11.64 -25.00
CA ILE A 231 2.03 -10.41 -24.23
C ILE A 231 2.22 -9.21 -25.18
N VAL A 232 1.35 -8.22 -25.05
CA VAL A 232 1.33 -7.04 -25.91
C VAL A 232 1.39 -5.78 -25.07
N ILE A 233 2.24 -4.85 -25.49
CA ILE A 233 2.30 -3.49 -24.99
C ILE A 233 1.74 -2.57 -26.07
N VAL A 234 0.69 -1.81 -25.76
CA VAL A 234 0.20 -0.71 -26.61
C VAL A 234 0.69 0.59 -25.99
N ALA A 235 1.49 1.36 -26.73
CA ALA A 235 2.09 2.59 -26.21
C ALA A 235 2.15 3.73 -27.24
N ASN A 236 2.26 4.97 -26.77
CA ASN A 236 2.65 6.11 -27.60
C ASN A 236 4.09 5.94 -28.12
N ALA A 237 4.39 6.50 -29.29
CA ALA A 237 5.68 6.24 -29.97
C ALA A 237 6.88 6.98 -29.35
N ASP A 238 6.62 7.91 -28.43
CA ASP A 238 7.62 8.60 -27.62
C ASP A 238 7.98 7.86 -26.32
N GLN A 239 7.42 6.67 -26.09
CA GLN A 239 7.68 5.83 -24.94
C GLN A 239 8.88 4.91 -25.15
N ALA A 240 9.89 5.01 -24.28
CA ALA A 240 11.06 4.15 -24.24
C ALA A 240 11.01 3.21 -23.03
N PHE A 241 11.22 1.92 -23.22
CA PHE A 241 11.22 0.94 -22.14
C PHE A 241 12.63 0.50 -21.76
N ASP A 242 12.92 0.39 -20.47
CA ASP A 242 14.17 -0.21 -19.98
C ASP A 242 14.04 -1.74 -19.81
N ASP A 243 15.07 -2.38 -19.24
CA ASP A 243 15.11 -3.84 -19.08
C ASP A 243 13.99 -4.40 -18.17
N THR A 244 13.36 -3.55 -17.34
CA THR A 244 12.23 -3.97 -16.50
C THR A 244 11.03 -4.41 -17.32
N VAL A 245 10.94 -4.04 -18.61
CA VAL A 245 9.89 -4.52 -19.52
C VAL A 245 9.90 -6.03 -19.71
N GLY A 246 11.02 -6.71 -19.44
CA GLY A 246 11.08 -8.17 -19.39
C GLY A 246 10.09 -8.79 -18.40
N TRP A 247 9.73 -8.08 -17.32
CA TRP A 247 8.72 -8.53 -16.36
C TRP A 247 7.31 -8.64 -16.96
N ALA A 248 7.04 -7.96 -18.07
CA ALA A 248 5.75 -8.07 -18.78
C ALA A 248 5.44 -9.52 -19.19
N LYS A 249 6.46 -10.34 -19.47
CA LYS A 249 6.28 -11.76 -19.85
C LYS A 249 5.65 -12.62 -18.75
N TYR A 250 5.63 -12.14 -17.51
CA TYR A 250 5.15 -12.87 -16.34
C TYR A 250 3.79 -12.38 -15.82
N ILE A 251 3.14 -11.45 -16.51
CA ILE A 251 1.80 -11.00 -16.10
C ILE A 251 0.80 -12.16 -16.20
N LYS A 252 -0.18 -12.19 -15.29
CA LYS A 252 -1.24 -13.21 -15.32
C LYS A 252 -2.07 -13.07 -16.58
N TRP A 253 -2.59 -14.20 -17.08
CA TRP A 253 -3.35 -14.28 -18.33
C TRP A 253 -4.64 -13.43 -18.36
N ASN A 254 -5.14 -13.02 -17.19
CA ASN A 254 -6.35 -12.22 -17.01
C ASN A 254 -6.07 -10.81 -16.46
N THR A 255 -4.83 -10.32 -16.57
CA THR A 255 -4.44 -9.01 -16.05
C THR A 255 -4.18 -8.01 -17.15
N VAL A 256 -4.62 -6.78 -16.93
CA VAL A 256 -4.22 -5.59 -17.70
C VAL A 256 -3.42 -4.71 -16.75
N LEU A 257 -2.21 -4.32 -17.16
CA LEU A 257 -1.42 -3.29 -16.48
C LEU A 257 -1.55 -1.98 -17.23
N VAL A 258 -1.77 -0.90 -16.49
CA VAL A 258 -1.65 0.46 -17.00
C VAL A 258 -0.32 1.02 -16.50
N LEU A 259 0.51 1.51 -17.43
CA LEU A 259 1.82 2.05 -17.13
C LEU A 259 1.79 3.57 -17.27
N PRO A 260 1.94 4.31 -16.16
CA PRO A 260 2.28 5.72 -16.22
C PRO A 260 3.75 5.88 -16.63
N THR A 261 4.09 7.09 -17.05
CA THR A 261 5.36 7.36 -17.69
C THR A 261 6.33 8.09 -16.76
N TRP A 262 7.57 7.61 -16.69
CA TRP A 262 8.65 8.30 -16.01
C TRP A 262 9.17 9.44 -16.88
N GLY A 263 9.29 10.62 -16.28
CA GLY A 263 9.94 11.74 -16.93
C GLY A 263 11.44 11.46 -17.06
N PHE A 264 12.00 11.80 -18.21
CA PHE A 264 13.44 11.64 -18.44
C PHE A 264 14.26 12.48 -17.44
N HIS A 265 15.17 11.82 -16.73
CA HIS A 265 16.04 12.46 -15.77
C HIS A 265 17.48 11.98 -15.97
N LYS A 266 18.41 12.93 -16.19
CA LYS A 266 19.82 12.64 -16.49
C LYS A 266 20.49 11.66 -15.51
N ASP A 267 20.08 11.67 -14.24
CA ASP A 267 20.67 10.82 -13.20
C ASP A 267 19.85 9.56 -12.89
N ALA A 268 18.56 9.51 -13.26
CA ALA A 268 17.67 8.41 -12.87
C ALA A 268 17.29 7.50 -14.06
N THR A 269 17.30 8.03 -15.28
CA THR A 269 17.08 7.24 -16.48
C THR A 269 18.25 6.28 -16.70
N PRO A 270 17.99 4.98 -16.92
CA PRO A 270 19.02 3.98 -17.19
C PRO A 270 19.90 4.39 -18.37
N SER A 271 21.20 4.05 -18.29
CA SER A 271 22.18 4.36 -19.34
C SER A 271 21.72 3.97 -20.75
N PRO A 272 21.14 2.78 -20.99
CA PRO A 272 20.71 2.44 -22.34
C PRO A 272 19.67 3.38 -22.93
N VAL A 273 18.61 3.71 -22.17
CA VAL A 273 17.58 4.65 -22.61
C VAL A 273 18.19 6.04 -22.85
N LYS A 274 19.03 6.48 -21.91
CA LYS A 274 19.71 7.78 -21.96
C LYS A 274 20.62 7.94 -23.18
N GLU A 275 21.33 6.88 -23.55
CA GLU A 275 22.27 6.87 -24.67
C GLU A 275 21.56 7.00 -26.01
N HIS A 276 20.44 6.31 -26.22
CA HIS A 276 19.64 6.43 -27.45
C HIS A 276 19.07 7.85 -27.61
N PHE A 277 18.47 8.42 -26.57
CA PHE A 277 17.99 9.81 -26.63
C PHE A 277 19.12 10.81 -26.86
N ARG A 278 20.25 10.65 -26.16
CA ARG A 278 21.43 11.51 -26.32
C ARG A 278 22.03 11.42 -27.73
N PHE A 279 21.99 10.25 -28.34
CA PHE A 279 22.45 10.04 -29.70
C PHE A 279 21.59 10.82 -30.72
N VAL A 280 20.25 10.67 -30.65
CA VAL A 280 19.33 11.26 -31.62
C VAL A 280 19.16 12.77 -31.42
N LEU A 281 19.04 13.23 -30.17
CA LEU A 281 18.80 14.65 -29.85
C LEU A 281 20.10 15.48 -29.73
N GLY A 282 21.24 14.81 -29.58
CA GLY A 282 22.53 15.46 -29.32
C GLY A 282 22.71 15.91 -27.86
N ASN A 283 23.94 16.28 -27.51
CA ASN A 283 24.33 16.69 -26.15
C ASN A 283 23.74 18.04 -25.70
N GLU A 284 23.19 18.81 -26.63
CA GLU A 284 22.75 20.19 -26.41
C GLU A 284 21.25 20.34 -26.16
N SER A 285 20.46 19.25 -26.24
CA SER A 285 19.02 19.33 -25.95
C SER A 285 18.80 19.80 -24.51
N LYS A 286 17.99 20.86 -24.36
CA LYS A 286 17.66 21.45 -23.06
C LYS A 286 16.83 20.49 -22.22
N ALA A 287 16.03 19.62 -22.84
CA ALA A 287 15.29 18.55 -22.16
C ALA A 287 16.23 17.63 -21.38
N TYR A 288 17.32 17.22 -22.02
CA TYR A 288 18.33 16.35 -21.41
C TYR A 288 18.98 17.03 -20.19
N GLN A 289 19.23 18.34 -20.28
CA GLN A 289 19.91 19.10 -19.24
C GLN A 289 19.01 19.44 -18.05
N ASN A 290 17.74 19.78 -18.30
CA ASN A 290 16.84 20.30 -17.28
C ASN A 290 16.19 19.21 -16.44
N GLY A 291 16.07 17.97 -16.96
CA GLY A 291 15.41 16.86 -16.28
C GLY A 291 13.92 17.12 -16.09
N ILE A 292 13.08 16.27 -16.66
CA ILE A 292 11.63 16.38 -16.45
C ILE A 292 11.30 15.39 -15.34
N SER A 293 10.96 15.91 -14.16
CA SER A 293 10.54 15.05 -13.05
C SER A 293 9.05 14.77 -13.15
N TYR A 294 8.66 13.76 -13.94
CA TYR A 294 7.40 13.06 -13.70
C TYR A 294 7.70 11.85 -12.84
N LYS A 295 7.13 11.83 -11.64
CA LYS A 295 7.19 10.65 -10.76
C LYS A 295 5.99 9.78 -11.07
N CYS A 296 6.23 8.49 -11.17
CA CYS A 296 5.15 7.54 -11.40
C CYS A 296 4.10 7.48 -10.27
N ASN A 297 4.39 8.10 -9.13
CA ASN A 297 3.49 8.21 -7.99
C ASN A 297 2.61 9.47 -8.03
N ASP A 298 2.83 10.39 -8.97
CA ASP A 298 2.06 11.62 -9.08
C ASP A 298 0.77 11.38 -9.89
N TYR A 299 -0.18 10.68 -9.27
CA TYR A 299 -1.48 10.34 -9.88
C TYR A 299 -2.32 11.58 -10.26
N GLU A 300 -1.89 12.80 -9.91
CA GLU A 300 -2.50 14.02 -10.43
C GLU A 300 -2.29 14.17 -11.94
N THR A 301 -1.20 13.63 -12.49
CA THR A 301 -1.03 13.51 -13.94
C THR A 301 -1.80 12.29 -14.43
N LYS A 302 -3.08 12.49 -14.74
CA LYS A 302 -4.04 11.50 -15.27
C LYS A 302 -3.71 11.01 -16.70
N SER A 303 -2.42 10.86 -17.00
CA SER A 303 -1.93 10.47 -18.31
C SER A 303 -1.21 9.14 -18.21
N TRP A 304 -1.69 8.17 -18.97
CA TRP A 304 -1.13 6.83 -19.09
C TRP A 304 -0.88 6.57 -20.56
N ASP A 305 0.39 6.47 -20.92
CA ASP A 305 0.82 6.35 -22.31
C ASP A 305 0.95 4.90 -22.75
N SER A 306 0.72 3.92 -21.87
CA SER A 306 1.07 2.52 -22.11
C SER A 306 0.16 1.53 -21.39
N TYR A 307 -0.20 0.44 -22.09
CA TYR A 307 -1.04 -0.66 -21.62
C TYR A 307 -0.37 -1.99 -21.89
N VAL A 308 -0.29 -2.88 -20.90
CA VAL A 308 0.28 -4.23 -21.05
C VAL A 308 -0.81 -5.26 -20.79
N PHE A 309 -0.98 -6.22 -21.69
CA PHE A 309 -1.98 -7.27 -21.54
C PHE A 309 -1.62 -8.54 -22.32
N PRO A 310 -2.12 -9.71 -21.91
CA PRO A 310 -2.06 -10.93 -22.71
C PRO A 310 -2.94 -10.78 -23.95
N LYS A 311 -2.40 -11.05 -25.15
CA LYS A 311 -3.13 -10.92 -26.43
C LYS A 311 -4.49 -11.61 -26.42
N LYS A 312 -4.52 -12.86 -25.90
CA LYS A 312 -5.72 -13.71 -25.81
C LYS A 312 -6.83 -13.10 -24.95
N LEU A 313 -6.49 -12.20 -24.02
CA LEU A 313 -7.47 -11.54 -23.15
C LEU A 313 -8.44 -10.67 -23.94
N LEU A 314 -7.95 -10.00 -24.98
CA LEU A 314 -8.72 -9.02 -25.76
C LEU A 314 -9.06 -9.51 -27.17
N GLN A 315 -8.47 -10.61 -27.62
CA GLN A 315 -8.65 -11.12 -28.98
C GLN A 315 -10.13 -11.41 -29.27
N GLY A 316 -10.69 -10.69 -30.24
CA GLY A 316 -12.11 -10.79 -30.61
C GLY A 316 -13.09 -10.12 -29.64
N ARG A 317 -12.60 -9.40 -28.63
CA ARG A 317 -13.42 -8.75 -27.59
C ARG A 317 -13.35 -7.23 -27.58
N VAL A 318 -12.43 -6.62 -28.33
CA VAL A 318 -12.29 -5.16 -28.43
C VAL A 318 -13.55 -4.56 -29.08
N ASN A 319 -14.42 -3.97 -28.26
CA ASN A 319 -15.68 -3.41 -28.74
C ASN A 319 -15.51 -1.94 -29.14
N LYS A 320 -15.82 -1.61 -30.41
CA LYS A 320 -15.79 -0.24 -30.93
C LYS A 320 -16.54 0.75 -30.07
N GLU A 321 -17.75 0.44 -29.65
CA GLU A 321 -18.62 1.38 -28.93
C GLU A 321 -18.02 1.85 -27.61
N SER A 322 -17.23 0.97 -26.97
CA SER A 322 -16.54 1.23 -25.71
C SER A 322 -15.42 2.28 -25.82
N PHE A 323 -14.99 2.64 -27.04
CA PHE A 323 -13.95 3.65 -27.29
C PHE A 323 -14.49 4.92 -27.96
N MET A 324 -15.81 5.13 -27.98
CA MET A 324 -16.43 6.28 -28.65
C MET A 324 -16.95 7.31 -27.64
N ARG A 325 -16.85 8.60 -27.96
CA ARG A 325 -17.51 9.70 -27.23
C ARG A 325 -18.77 10.17 -27.93
N LYS A 326 -19.71 10.70 -27.15
CA LYS A 326 -20.79 11.54 -27.67
C LYS A 326 -20.19 12.84 -28.20
N THR A 327 -20.31 13.10 -29.49
CA THR A 327 -19.89 14.39 -30.06
C THR A 327 -20.85 15.51 -29.61
N THR A 328 -20.38 16.76 -29.69
CA THR A 328 -21.17 17.96 -29.33
C THR A 328 -22.50 18.05 -30.06
N ASN A 329 -22.57 17.50 -31.28
CA ASN A 329 -23.82 17.11 -31.92
C ASN A 329 -24.30 15.80 -31.30
N LYS A 330 -25.13 15.90 -30.24
CA LYS A 330 -25.66 14.84 -29.35
C LYS A 330 -26.25 13.56 -30.02
N ARG A 331 -26.20 13.42 -31.34
CA ARG A 331 -26.69 12.29 -32.13
C ARG A 331 -25.59 11.46 -32.82
N LYS A 332 -24.31 11.85 -32.78
CA LYS A 332 -23.22 11.06 -33.40
C LYS A 332 -22.14 10.68 -32.38
N LEU A 333 -21.79 9.40 -32.32
CA LEU A 333 -20.61 8.91 -31.62
C LEU A 333 -19.37 9.13 -32.50
N GLY A 334 -18.28 9.64 -31.93
CA GLY A 334 -16.99 9.82 -32.59
C GLY A 334 -15.87 9.13 -31.81
N PRO A 335 -14.81 8.64 -32.46
CA PRO A 335 -13.70 8.01 -31.77
C PRO A 335 -12.84 9.05 -31.02
N PHE A 336 -12.07 8.59 -30.03
CA PHE A 336 -10.97 9.35 -29.45
C PHE A 336 -9.69 9.13 -30.26
N LEU A 337 -9.11 10.21 -30.80
CA LEU A 337 -7.78 10.14 -31.41
C LEU A 337 -6.72 9.98 -30.31
N THR A 338 -5.62 9.30 -30.59
CA THR A 338 -4.60 8.94 -29.58
C THR A 338 -3.95 10.13 -28.89
N ASN A 339 -3.97 11.32 -29.49
CA ASN A 339 -3.38 12.56 -28.96
C ASN A 339 -4.43 13.54 -28.38
N GLU A 340 -5.71 13.14 -28.30
CA GLU A 340 -6.74 14.01 -27.75
C GLU A 340 -6.72 14.01 -26.21
N PRO A 341 -7.04 15.15 -25.57
CA PRO A 341 -7.28 15.18 -24.14
C PRO A 341 -8.32 14.13 -23.73
N ASP A 342 -8.04 13.40 -22.65
CA ASP A 342 -8.85 12.32 -22.09
C ASP A 342 -8.98 11.05 -22.96
N ALA A 343 -8.33 10.99 -24.13
CA ALA A 343 -8.33 9.81 -24.97
C ALA A 343 -7.80 8.57 -24.25
N GLU A 344 -6.74 8.72 -23.45
CA GLU A 344 -6.15 7.67 -22.62
C GLU A 344 -7.11 7.14 -21.54
N ARG A 345 -7.93 8.02 -20.95
CA ARG A 345 -8.96 7.60 -19.99
C ARG A 345 -10.10 6.85 -20.66
N ALA A 346 -10.51 7.31 -21.84
CA ALA A 346 -11.51 6.60 -22.63
C ALA A 346 -10.98 5.25 -23.14
N ALA A 347 -9.71 5.18 -23.51
CA ALA A 347 -9.04 3.96 -23.91
C ALA A 347 -9.00 2.95 -22.77
N LEU A 348 -8.63 3.40 -21.56
CA LEU A 348 -8.69 2.56 -20.38
C LEU A 348 -10.10 2.01 -20.16
N TRP A 349 -11.12 2.87 -20.16
CA TRP A 349 -12.50 2.43 -19.98
C TRP A 349 -12.96 1.45 -21.06
N GLY A 350 -12.60 1.71 -22.32
CA GLY A 350 -12.89 0.81 -23.43
C GLY A 350 -12.25 -0.57 -23.29
N LEU A 351 -11.02 -0.58 -22.76
CA LEU A 351 -10.28 -1.78 -22.42
C LEU A 351 -10.94 -2.56 -21.30
N MET A 352 -11.40 -1.86 -20.25
CA MET A 352 -12.12 -2.47 -19.12
C MET A 352 -13.38 -3.20 -19.59
N GLN A 353 -14.16 -2.56 -20.48
CA GLN A 353 -15.36 -3.18 -21.04
C GLN A 353 -15.05 -4.37 -21.95
N SER A 354 -13.97 -4.27 -22.73
CA SER A 354 -13.57 -5.32 -23.67
C SER A 354 -12.98 -6.54 -22.97
N ALA A 355 -12.33 -6.37 -21.82
CA ALA A 355 -11.72 -7.47 -21.07
C ALA A 355 -12.75 -8.35 -20.32
N GLY A 356 -13.94 -7.82 -20.02
CA GLY A 356 -14.97 -8.50 -19.22
C GLY A 356 -14.64 -8.50 -17.71
N ASP A 357 -15.22 -9.44 -16.96
CA ASP A 357 -14.91 -9.67 -15.54
C ASP A 357 -13.48 -10.22 -15.39
N VAL A 358 -12.49 -9.34 -15.51
CA VAL A 358 -11.08 -9.65 -15.24
C VAL A 358 -10.84 -9.72 -13.74
N GLY A 359 -10.27 -10.83 -13.27
CA GLY A 359 -9.96 -11.11 -11.86
C GLY A 359 -8.84 -10.27 -11.23
N GLY A 360 -8.49 -9.12 -11.83
CA GLY A 360 -7.50 -8.19 -11.31
C GLY A 360 -6.98 -7.24 -12.39
N MET A 361 -7.47 -5.99 -12.38
CA MET A 361 -6.76 -4.88 -13.00
C MET A 361 -5.81 -4.29 -11.98
N ASP A 362 -4.53 -4.18 -12.34
CA ASP A 362 -3.56 -3.46 -11.54
C ASP A 362 -3.33 -2.10 -12.20
N PHE A 363 -3.85 -1.06 -11.56
CA PHE A 363 -3.83 0.30 -12.08
C PHE A 363 -2.46 1.00 -11.93
N ASN A 364 -1.43 0.29 -11.45
CA ASN A 364 -0.08 0.84 -11.36
C ASN A 364 1.01 -0.21 -11.55
N GLY A 365 1.29 -0.55 -12.81
CA GLY A 365 2.43 -1.42 -13.14
C GLY A 365 3.80 -0.75 -12.98
N CYS A 366 3.87 0.49 -12.51
CA CYS A 366 5.07 1.33 -12.61
C CYS A 366 6.17 1.01 -11.60
N SER A 367 5.81 0.32 -10.52
CA SER A 367 6.75 -0.31 -9.59
C SER A 367 7.45 -1.52 -10.19
N VAL A 368 6.91 -2.07 -11.30
CA VAL A 368 7.37 -3.31 -11.93
C VAL A 368 7.99 -3.06 -13.30
N ILE A 369 7.35 -2.25 -14.15
CA ILE A 369 7.78 -1.92 -15.51
C ILE A 369 7.90 -0.40 -15.63
N ARG A 370 9.06 0.07 -16.08
CA ARG A 370 9.33 1.50 -16.29
C ARG A 370 9.29 1.84 -17.78
N SER A 371 8.36 2.71 -18.15
CA SER A 371 8.41 3.47 -19.41
C SER A 371 8.96 4.86 -19.15
N TRP A 372 9.68 5.40 -20.11
CA TRP A 372 10.36 6.69 -20.06
C TRP A 372 9.92 7.55 -21.23
N HIS A 373 9.73 8.83 -20.97
CA HIS A 373 9.42 9.80 -22.02
C HIS A 373 10.21 11.08 -21.83
N LEU A 374 10.61 11.66 -22.96
CA LEU A 374 11.34 12.91 -23.06
C LEU A 374 10.53 13.91 -23.91
N HIS A 375 10.21 15.06 -23.34
CA HIS A 375 9.56 16.19 -24.02
C HIS A 375 10.35 17.49 -23.81
N ASP A 376 11.07 17.99 -24.82
CA ASP A 376 11.81 19.26 -24.79
C ASP A 376 10.91 20.49 -24.84
N SER A 377 9.62 20.31 -25.17
CA SER A 377 8.65 21.40 -25.15
C SER A 377 8.02 21.55 -23.76
N PRO A 378 8.11 22.73 -23.10
CA PRO A 378 7.36 22.98 -21.88
C PRO A 378 5.87 23.05 -22.21
N ASN A 379 5.18 21.92 -22.11
CA ASN A 379 3.74 21.78 -21.96
C ASN A 379 2.90 22.82 -22.71
N PHE A 380 2.92 22.77 -24.05
CA PHE A 380 1.87 23.42 -24.85
C PHE A 380 0.48 22.84 -24.53
N HIS A 381 0.45 21.58 -24.06
CA HIS A 381 -0.74 20.92 -23.55
C HIS A 381 -1.19 21.52 -22.20
N MET A 382 -0.39 21.49 -21.12
CA MET A 382 -0.89 21.86 -19.77
C MET A 382 -1.36 23.32 -19.57
N ARG A 383 -0.82 24.32 -20.29
CA ARG A 383 -1.33 25.71 -20.14
C ARG A 383 -2.77 25.90 -20.60
N ARG A 384 -3.29 25.04 -21.50
CA ARG A 384 -4.72 25.03 -21.86
C ARG A 384 -5.60 24.29 -20.85
N TYR A 385 -5.07 23.31 -20.10
CA TYR A 385 -5.85 22.54 -19.11
C TYR A 385 -6.35 23.41 -17.94
N GLY A 386 -5.55 24.37 -17.49
CA GLY A 386 -5.95 25.32 -16.44
C GLY A 386 -7.11 26.24 -16.85
N LEU A 387 -7.16 26.64 -18.13
CA LEU A 387 -8.20 27.52 -18.68
C LEU A 387 -9.48 26.77 -19.13
N TRP A 388 -9.36 25.49 -19.47
CA TRP A 388 -10.51 24.67 -19.88
C TRP A 388 -11.26 24.07 -18.67
N HIS A 389 -10.56 23.64 -17.61
CA HIS A 389 -11.23 23.11 -16.40
C HIS A 389 -12.04 24.17 -15.65
N GLN A 390 -11.61 25.44 -15.65
CA GLN A 390 -12.37 26.54 -15.06
C GLN A 390 -13.66 26.86 -15.83
N ASN A 391 -13.72 26.57 -17.14
CA ASN A 391 -14.90 26.84 -17.98
C ASN A 391 -15.81 25.60 -18.20
N SER A 392 -15.28 24.38 -18.06
CA SER A 392 -16.02 23.13 -18.29
C SER A 392 -16.71 22.59 -17.02
N ALA A 393 -16.24 22.94 -15.82
CA ALA A 393 -16.91 22.59 -14.56
C ALA A 393 -18.33 23.18 -14.44
N ALA A 394 -18.65 24.22 -15.22
CA ALA A 394 -19.99 24.79 -15.31
C ALA A 394 -20.94 24.08 -16.31
N LYS A 395 -20.46 23.10 -17.11
CA LYS A 395 -21.26 22.48 -18.19
C LYS A 395 -21.25 20.96 -18.28
N SER A 396 -20.47 20.22 -17.48
CA SER A 396 -20.37 18.74 -17.60
C SER A 396 -21.25 17.94 -16.62
N GLN A 397 -22.50 18.34 -16.38
CA GLN A 397 -23.47 17.58 -15.55
C GLN A 397 -24.13 16.38 -16.27
N ASN A 398 -23.60 15.90 -17.40
CA ASN A 398 -24.25 14.85 -18.22
C ASN A 398 -23.36 13.64 -18.54
N VAL A 399 -22.48 13.25 -17.61
CA VAL A 399 -21.88 11.90 -17.63
C VAL A 399 -22.76 11.00 -16.74
N PRO A 400 -23.33 9.88 -17.23
CA PRO A 400 -24.11 8.98 -16.40
C PRO A 400 -23.21 8.40 -15.30
N GLY A 401 -23.68 8.42 -14.05
CA GLY A 401 -23.01 7.77 -12.93
C GLY A 401 -22.91 6.25 -13.10
N PRO A 402 -22.04 5.57 -12.32
CA PRO A 402 -21.81 4.14 -12.46
C PRO A 402 -23.06 3.34 -12.05
N TYR A 403 -23.51 2.47 -12.96
CA TYR A 403 -24.54 1.46 -12.73
C TYR A 403 -23.98 0.31 -11.86
N ARG A 404 -24.80 -0.16 -10.90
CA ARG A 404 -24.53 -1.34 -10.05
C ARG A 404 -24.32 -2.61 -10.88
N LEU A 405 -23.33 -3.41 -10.50
CA LEU A 405 -23.12 -4.77 -10.99
C LEU A 405 -24.12 -5.74 -10.30
N PRO A 406 -24.52 -6.86 -10.95
CA PRO A 406 -25.36 -7.89 -10.34
C PRO A 406 -24.56 -8.85 -9.45
N GLU A 407 -25.19 -9.35 -8.39
CA GLU A 407 -24.65 -10.32 -7.42
C GLU A 407 -24.68 -11.77 -7.96
N ASN A 408 -23.64 -12.55 -7.60
CA ASN A 408 -23.36 -13.94 -7.99
C ASN A 408 -24.42 -14.98 -7.55
N PRO A 409 -24.44 -16.17 -8.19
CA PRO A 409 -24.86 -17.41 -7.54
C PRO A 409 -23.70 -18.43 -7.34
N ILE A 410 -23.48 -18.76 -6.05
CA ILE A 410 -23.35 -20.10 -5.39
C ILE A 410 -22.20 -21.07 -5.74
N GLN A 411 -21.59 -21.56 -4.63
CA GLN A 411 -20.61 -22.63 -4.42
C GLN A 411 -21.23 -24.04 -4.44
N ASP A 412 -20.42 -25.10 -4.63
CA ASP A 412 -20.59 -26.38 -3.91
C ASP A 412 -19.35 -27.29 -4.02
N ALA A 413 -18.84 -27.78 -2.88
CA ALA A 413 -18.30 -29.15 -2.67
C ALA A 413 -17.88 -29.36 -1.19
N PHE A 414 -18.42 -30.41 -0.58
CA PHE A 414 -18.55 -30.71 0.86
C PHE A 414 -17.48 -31.65 1.48
N ALA A 415 -17.24 -31.42 2.80
CA ALA A 415 -17.21 -32.38 3.94
C ALA A 415 -16.06 -33.45 4.08
N SER A 416 -15.61 -33.90 5.27
CA SER A 416 -16.29 -34.19 6.56
C SER A 416 -15.29 -34.39 7.76
N LYS A 417 -15.83 -34.34 8.99
CA LYS A 417 -15.28 -34.44 10.40
C LYS A 417 -14.92 -35.91 10.83
N PRO A 418 -14.57 -36.32 12.10
CA PRO A 418 -14.69 -35.65 13.43
C PRO A 418 -13.66 -35.88 14.59
N VAL A 419 -13.69 -34.95 15.57
CA VAL A 419 -13.75 -35.05 17.07
C VAL A 419 -12.66 -35.77 17.90
N PHE A 420 -12.06 -35.07 18.89
CA PHE A 420 -12.16 -35.41 20.34
C PHE A 420 -11.73 -34.28 21.30
N GLN A 421 -12.38 -34.26 22.46
CA GLN A 421 -12.33 -33.34 23.59
C GLN A 421 -11.22 -33.65 24.62
N ASN A 422 -10.99 -32.65 25.50
CA ASN A 422 -10.53 -32.68 26.89
C ASN A 422 -9.08 -32.26 27.21
N VAL A 423 -9.01 -31.15 27.96
CA VAL A 423 -7.89 -30.59 28.74
C VAL A 423 -7.86 -31.28 30.12
N PRO A 424 -6.69 -31.57 30.71
CA PRO A 424 -6.37 -30.87 31.97
C PRO A 424 -4.89 -30.44 32.14
N THR A 425 -4.79 -29.25 32.73
CA THR A 425 -3.73 -28.65 33.56
C THR A 425 -2.60 -29.55 34.10
N SER A 426 -1.36 -29.30 33.67
CA SER A 426 -0.16 -29.11 34.51
C SER A 426 1.08 -28.90 33.62
N TYR A 427 1.64 -27.68 33.60
CA TYR A 427 2.84 -27.38 32.81
C TYR A 427 4.10 -27.64 33.65
N GLY A 428 4.61 -28.87 33.53
CA GLY A 428 6.02 -29.19 33.75
C GLY A 428 6.84 -28.77 32.53
N SER A 429 8.02 -28.23 32.77
CA SER A 429 9.00 -27.77 31.78
C SER A 429 9.48 -28.89 30.86
N LYS A 430 8.75 -29.11 29.76
CA LYS A 430 9.29 -29.70 28.53
C LYS A 430 9.46 -28.60 27.49
N PRO A 431 10.50 -28.65 26.64
CA PRO A 431 10.63 -27.74 25.52
C PRO A 431 9.36 -27.89 24.66
N VAL A 432 8.55 -26.85 24.64
CA VAL A 432 7.35 -26.79 23.81
C VAL A 432 7.85 -26.75 22.37
N ILE A 433 7.73 -27.89 21.67
CA ILE A 433 7.84 -27.94 20.22
C ILE A 433 6.62 -27.17 19.71
N LEU A 434 6.80 -25.89 19.45
CA LEU A 434 5.75 -25.04 18.93
C LEU A 434 5.35 -25.56 17.54
N PRO A 435 4.04 -25.65 17.24
CA PRO A 435 3.61 -26.09 15.93
C PRO A 435 4.19 -25.16 14.87
N PRO A 436 4.63 -25.70 13.72
CA PRO A 436 5.13 -24.88 12.62
C PRO A 436 4.04 -23.89 12.19
N ALA A 437 4.44 -22.68 11.80
CA ALA A 437 3.50 -21.69 11.28
C ALA A 437 2.73 -22.28 10.09
N LYS A 438 1.41 -22.08 10.08
CA LYS A 438 0.55 -22.56 9.00
C LYS A 438 0.89 -21.76 7.72
N PRO A 439 1.31 -22.39 6.61
CA PRO A 439 1.67 -21.66 5.41
C PRO A 439 0.52 -20.75 4.93
N GLY A 440 0.85 -19.50 4.58
CA GLY A 440 -0.11 -18.50 4.09
C GLY A 440 -1.11 -17.98 5.13
N SER A 441 -0.93 -18.28 6.41
CA SER A 441 -1.70 -17.68 7.50
C SER A 441 -1.27 -16.25 7.80
N LEU A 442 -2.20 -15.46 8.35
CA LEU A 442 -2.03 -14.03 8.59
C LEU A 442 -2.39 -13.67 10.05
N SER A 443 -1.48 -13.00 10.75
CA SER A 443 -1.73 -12.42 12.08
C SER A 443 -1.60 -10.89 12.04
N LEU A 444 -2.45 -10.20 12.78
CA LEU A 444 -2.29 -8.77 13.11
C LEU A 444 -1.64 -8.65 14.49
N VAL A 445 -0.67 -7.76 14.64
CA VAL A 445 -0.03 -7.38 15.90
C VAL A 445 -0.12 -5.88 16.07
N THR A 446 -0.66 -5.45 17.20
CA THR A 446 -0.87 -4.03 17.48
C THR A 446 -0.71 -3.70 18.96
N SER A 447 -0.58 -2.42 19.33
CA SER A 447 -0.41 -1.97 20.72
C SER A 447 -1.59 -1.13 21.19
N TYR A 448 -2.09 -1.39 22.40
CA TYR A 448 -3.25 -0.71 22.96
C TYR A 448 -3.01 -0.28 24.41
N TRP A 449 -3.31 0.98 24.71
CA TRP A 449 -2.97 1.59 26.00
C TRP A 449 -3.95 1.19 27.11
N ALA A 450 -3.43 0.45 28.09
CA ALA A 450 -4.13 0.10 29.31
C ALA A 450 -4.19 1.31 30.24
N GLN A 451 -5.26 2.10 30.14
CA GLN A 451 -5.58 3.13 31.13
C GLN A 451 -6.78 2.72 31.99
N PRO A 452 -6.71 2.86 33.34
CA PRO A 452 -7.81 2.55 34.25
C PRO A 452 -9.06 3.39 33.97
N PRO A 453 -10.29 2.83 34.14
CA PRO A 453 -11.59 3.49 33.97
C PRO A 453 -11.69 4.91 34.55
N GLU A 454 -11.09 5.12 35.70
CA GLU A 454 -11.24 6.34 36.49
C GLU A 454 -10.51 7.54 35.89
N GLU A 455 -9.49 7.32 35.05
CA GLU A 455 -8.73 8.39 34.39
C GLU A 455 -9.26 8.72 32.98
N GLN A 456 -10.36 8.11 32.54
CA GLN A 456 -10.80 8.10 31.14
C GLN A 456 -11.64 9.29 30.69
N SER A 457 -11.96 10.25 31.56
CA SER A 457 -13.04 11.25 31.33
C SER A 457 -12.85 12.15 30.09
N HIS A 458 -11.66 12.24 29.51
CA HIS A 458 -11.38 13.10 28.34
C HIS A 458 -11.04 12.36 27.04
N ASN A 459 -10.80 11.05 27.07
CA ASN A 459 -10.27 10.27 25.93
C ASN A 459 -11.09 9.01 25.57
N THR A 460 -12.33 8.90 26.06
CA THR A 460 -13.19 7.73 25.84
C THR A 460 -13.45 7.43 24.37
N LEU A 461 -13.56 8.45 23.51
CA LEU A 461 -13.94 8.22 22.12
C LEU A 461 -12.84 7.58 21.27
N HIS A 462 -11.60 8.07 21.32
CA HIS A 462 -10.48 7.47 20.57
C HIS A 462 -10.19 6.04 21.04
N ARG A 463 -10.39 5.77 22.34
CA ARG A 463 -10.32 4.42 22.89
C ARG A 463 -11.35 3.49 22.24
N LEU A 464 -12.60 3.93 22.15
CA LEU A 464 -13.67 3.18 21.49
C LEU A 464 -13.38 2.98 20.00
N GLU A 465 -12.85 4.00 19.32
CA GLU A 465 -12.39 3.91 17.92
C GLU A 465 -11.38 2.77 17.74
N ILE A 466 -10.41 2.66 18.63
CA ILE A 466 -9.43 1.56 18.62
C ILE A 466 -10.07 0.22 18.96
N GLU A 467 -10.87 0.11 20.02
CA GLU A 467 -11.49 -1.16 20.41
C GLU A 467 -12.37 -1.72 19.29
N VAL A 468 -13.10 -0.86 18.58
CA VAL A 468 -13.91 -1.31 17.45
C VAL A 468 -13.08 -1.56 16.20
N THR A 469 -11.95 -0.88 16.02
CA THR A 469 -10.98 -1.25 14.99
C THR A 469 -10.45 -2.67 15.21
N ILE A 470 -10.13 -3.02 16.45
CA ILE A 470 -9.74 -4.39 16.83
C ILE A 470 -10.90 -5.35 16.55
N LEU A 471 -12.15 -4.99 16.88
CA LEU A 471 -13.33 -5.80 16.58
C LEU A 471 -13.54 -6.03 15.07
N ASN A 472 -13.36 -5.00 14.24
CA ASN A 472 -13.40 -5.12 12.78
C ASN A 472 -12.38 -6.16 12.30
N ASN A 473 -11.14 -6.08 12.80
CA ASN A 473 -10.09 -7.01 12.43
C ASN A 473 -10.35 -8.43 12.95
N LEU A 474 -11.00 -8.60 14.11
CA LEU A 474 -11.43 -9.91 14.61
C LEU A 474 -12.51 -10.56 13.73
N ASN A 475 -13.38 -9.74 13.14
CA ASN A 475 -14.45 -10.19 12.24
C ASN A 475 -13.98 -10.39 10.78
N ASN A 476 -12.76 -9.99 10.45
CA ASN A 476 -12.19 -10.17 9.12
C ASN A 476 -11.69 -11.63 8.96
N PRO A 477 -12.26 -12.42 8.02
CA PRO A 477 -12.04 -13.87 7.94
C PRO A 477 -10.62 -14.26 7.49
N TYR A 478 -9.84 -13.29 7.01
CA TYR A 478 -8.49 -13.52 6.52
C TYR A 478 -7.45 -13.51 7.63
N PHE A 479 -7.73 -12.90 8.78
CA PHE A 479 -6.89 -13.04 9.97
C PHE A 479 -7.16 -14.37 10.66
N GLU A 480 -6.10 -15.08 11.02
CA GLU A 480 -6.18 -16.22 11.94
C GLU A 480 -6.14 -15.74 13.39
N GLN A 481 -5.41 -14.64 13.64
CA GLN A 481 -5.12 -14.15 14.98
C GLN A 481 -4.94 -12.63 14.97
N VAL A 482 -5.46 -11.97 16.00
CA VAL A 482 -5.18 -10.56 16.33
C VAL A 482 -4.53 -10.55 17.71
N VAL A 483 -3.30 -10.06 17.79
CA VAL A 483 -2.51 -9.98 19.03
C VAL A 483 -2.38 -8.54 19.47
N VAL A 484 -2.84 -8.26 20.69
CA VAL A 484 -2.80 -6.93 21.30
C VAL A 484 -1.72 -6.88 22.37
N ILE A 485 -0.73 -6.02 22.17
CA ILE A 485 0.28 -5.68 23.18
C ILE A 485 -0.31 -4.60 24.06
N LEU A 486 -0.72 -4.97 25.27
CA LEU A 486 -1.42 -4.10 26.20
C LEU A 486 -0.40 -3.28 26.99
N ASP A 487 -0.20 -2.02 26.61
CA ASP A 487 0.85 -1.18 27.17
C ASP A 487 0.43 -0.41 28.41
N GLY A 488 1.26 -0.44 29.45
CA GLY A 488 0.92 0.11 30.76
C GLY A 488 -0.05 -0.77 31.53
N ALA A 489 -0.01 -2.08 31.32
CA ALA A 489 -0.87 -3.02 32.02
C ALA A 489 -0.76 -2.84 33.55
N THR A 490 -1.90 -2.91 34.23
CA THR A 490 -2.00 -2.86 35.70
C THR A 490 -2.81 -4.05 36.21
N THR A 491 -2.86 -4.24 37.52
CA THR A 491 -3.72 -5.29 38.12
C THR A 491 -5.20 -5.09 37.76
N SER A 492 -5.65 -3.83 37.63
CA SER A 492 -7.01 -3.46 37.24
C SER A 492 -7.22 -3.28 35.73
N CYS A 493 -6.15 -3.25 34.93
CA CYS A 493 -6.19 -3.10 33.48
C CYS A 493 -5.15 -4.02 32.81
N ASN A 494 -5.50 -5.30 32.74
CA ASN A 494 -4.69 -6.35 32.14
C ASN A 494 -5.45 -7.03 31.00
N CYS A 495 -4.83 -8.05 30.40
CA CYS A 495 -5.36 -8.80 29.28
C CYS A 495 -6.67 -9.53 29.57
N LEU A 496 -6.93 -9.95 30.82
CA LEU A 496 -8.21 -10.55 31.20
C LEU A 496 -9.33 -9.52 31.06
N HIS A 497 -9.18 -8.36 31.72
CA HIS A 497 -10.16 -7.28 31.66
C HIS A 497 -10.34 -6.74 30.24
N PHE A 498 -9.25 -6.66 29.45
CA PHE A 498 -9.33 -6.26 28.05
C PHE A 498 -10.15 -7.26 27.21
N LYS A 499 -9.90 -8.56 27.35
CA LYS A 499 -10.65 -9.61 26.63
C LYS A 499 -12.14 -9.61 27.02
N GLU A 500 -12.46 -9.42 28.29
CA GLU A 500 -13.84 -9.30 28.77
C GLU A 500 -14.56 -8.11 28.13
N ARG A 501 -13.92 -6.93 28.10
CA ARG A 501 -14.48 -5.75 27.42
C ARG A 501 -14.68 -5.98 25.93
N MET A 502 -13.69 -6.57 25.24
CA MET A 502 -13.81 -6.87 23.82
C MET A 502 -14.96 -7.85 23.52
N ALA A 503 -15.20 -8.83 24.40
CA ALA A 503 -16.34 -9.73 24.29
C ALA A 503 -17.67 -8.98 24.50
N GLU A 504 -17.73 -8.04 25.45
CA GLU A 504 -18.89 -7.17 25.66
C GLU A 504 -19.17 -6.29 24.42
N HIS A 505 -18.14 -5.67 23.84
CA HIS A 505 -18.26 -4.89 22.60
C HIS A 505 -18.74 -5.75 21.43
N ALA A 506 -18.21 -6.96 21.28
CA ALA A 506 -18.67 -7.89 20.26
C ALA A 506 -20.16 -8.26 20.44
N ALA A 507 -20.62 -8.49 21.67
CA ALA A 507 -22.02 -8.77 21.96
C ALA A 507 -22.94 -7.58 21.63
N LYS A 508 -22.54 -6.36 22.02
CA LYS A 508 -23.26 -5.12 21.69
C LYS A 508 -23.32 -4.87 20.18
N TYR A 509 -22.21 -5.09 19.48
CA TYR A 509 -22.16 -4.96 18.03
C TYR A 509 -23.09 -5.95 17.33
N ASN A 510 -23.06 -7.23 17.73
CA ASN A 510 -23.97 -8.23 17.18
C ASN A 510 -25.44 -7.86 17.41
N GLN A 511 -25.78 -7.36 18.60
CA GLN A 511 -27.12 -6.87 18.91
C GLN A 511 -27.50 -5.68 18.01
N PHE A 512 -26.59 -4.72 17.83
CA PHE A 512 -26.78 -3.56 16.96
C PHE A 512 -27.04 -3.96 15.50
N MET A 513 -26.30 -4.95 15.00
CA MET A 513 -26.45 -5.47 13.63
C MET A 513 -27.61 -6.46 13.47
N GLY A 514 -28.33 -6.79 14.54
CA GLY A 514 -29.40 -7.80 14.49
C GLY A 514 -28.90 -9.21 14.16
N ILE A 515 -27.63 -9.51 14.47
CA ILE A 515 -27.00 -10.79 14.18
C ILE A 515 -27.41 -11.81 15.25
N ASP A 516 -28.06 -12.90 14.82
CA ASP A 516 -28.33 -14.04 15.70
C ASP A 516 -27.04 -14.84 15.94
N VAL A 517 -26.43 -14.64 17.11
CA VAL A 517 -25.21 -15.34 17.55
C VAL A 517 -25.39 -16.85 17.67
N ASN A 518 -26.64 -17.34 17.73
CA ASN A 518 -26.95 -18.76 17.78
C ASN A 518 -27.12 -19.40 16.40
N SER A 519 -27.27 -18.59 15.35
CA SER A 519 -27.41 -19.07 13.98
C SER A 519 -26.21 -19.92 13.54
N THR A 520 -26.47 -20.89 12.65
CA THR A 520 -25.42 -21.71 12.05
C THR A 520 -24.43 -20.86 11.26
N ASP A 521 -24.93 -19.83 10.58
CA ASP A 521 -24.14 -18.94 9.74
C ASP A 521 -23.13 -18.19 10.60
N TYR A 522 -23.57 -17.58 11.71
CA TYR A 522 -22.68 -16.91 12.65
C TYR A 522 -21.61 -17.85 13.23
N LYS A 523 -22.01 -19.07 13.64
CA LYS A 523 -21.08 -20.06 14.20
C LYS A 523 -20.10 -20.61 13.16
N SER A 524 -20.46 -20.56 11.88
CA SER A 524 -19.59 -20.98 10.78
C SER A 524 -18.66 -19.87 10.29
N GLN A 525 -18.97 -18.60 10.60
CA GLN A 525 -18.13 -17.48 10.24
C GLN A 525 -16.79 -17.59 10.97
N LYS A 526 -15.72 -17.73 10.19
CA LYS A 526 -14.36 -17.71 10.71
C LYS A 526 -14.07 -16.33 11.30
N ARG A 527 -13.63 -16.32 12.55
CA ARG A 527 -13.17 -15.14 13.27
C ARG A 527 -11.74 -15.34 13.71
N ALA A 528 -10.96 -14.26 13.71
CA ALA A 528 -9.62 -14.31 14.23
C ALA A 528 -9.63 -14.54 15.74
N VAL A 529 -8.63 -15.25 16.25
CA VAL A 529 -8.44 -15.43 17.70
C VAL A 529 -7.87 -14.15 18.30
N LEU A 530 -8.48 -13.65 19.38
CA LEU A 530 -7.94 -12.53 20.14
C LEU A 530 -6.93 -13.02 21.18
N ASP A 531 -5.67 -12.65 20.98
CA ASP A 531 -4.61 -12.79 21.99
C ASP A 531 -4.14 -11.46 22.52
N CYS A 532 -3.56 -11.50 23.72
CA CYS A 532 -3.14 -10.30 24.44
C CYS A 532 -1.90 -10.58 25.28
N VAL A 533 -1.01 -9.59 25.37
CA VAL A 533 0.21 -9.63 26.19
C VAL A 533 0.25 -8.41 27.12
N ASP A 534 0.35 -8.65 28.43
CA ASP A 534 0.50 -7.60 29.44
C ASP A 534 1.92 -7.01 29.41
N VAL A 535 2.05 -5.71 29.12
CA VAL A 535 3.31 -4.97 29.17
C VAL A 535 3.25 -3.92 30.28
N TRP A 536 3.85 -4.27 31.42
CA TRP A 536 3.85 -3.46 32.65
C TRP A 536 4.83 -2.27 32.60
N VAL A 537 5.79 -2.26 31.67
CA VAL A 537 6.87 -1.26 31.58
C VAL A 537 6.50 -0.01 30.75
N GLY A 538 5.21 0.18 30.46
CA GLY A 538 4.69 1.29 29.65
C GLY A 538 4.71 1.00 28.15
N GLN A 539 4.65 2.08 27.35
CA GLN A 539 4.50 2.00 25.90
C GLN A 539 5.67 1.25 25.22
N PRO A 540 5.40 0.22 24.40
CA PRO A 540 6.44 -0.48 23.66
C PRO A 540 7.06 0.43 22.61
N ASN A 541 8.31 0.16 22.27
CA ASN A 541 8.98 0.82 21.16
C ASN A 541 8.89 -0.04 19.87
N TYR A 542 9.22 0.53 18.71
CA TYR A 542 9.12 -0.22 17.44
C TYR A 542 9.96 -1.51 17.42
N PHE A 543 11.15 -1.51 18.05
CA PHE A 543 11.96 -2.73 18.18
C PHE A 543 11.20 -3.79 18.99
N ASP A 544 10.64 -3.44 20.15
CA ASP A 544 9.84 -4.36 20.97
C ASP A 544 8.66 -4.93 20.16
N MET A 545 7.96 -4.07 19.40
CA MET A 545 6.83 -4.49 18.57
C MET A 545 7.24 -5.49 17.48
N PHE A 546 8.38 -5.30 16.81
CA PHE A 546 8.90 -6.29 15.87
C PHE A 546 9.33 -7.59 16.56
N MET A 547 9.87 -7.52 17.79
CA MET A 547 10.22 -8.70 18.56
C MET A 547 8.97 -9.49 18.99
N TYR A 548 7.89 -8.83 19.39
CA TYR A 548 6.60 -9.49 19.63
C TYR A 548 6.04 -10.10 18.35
N ALA A 549 6.07 -9.35 17.24
CA ALA A 549 5.57 -9.78 15.94
C ALA A 549 6.33 -10.96 15.33
N THR A 550 7.56 -11.22 15.78
CA THR A 550 8.38 -12.34 15.30
C THR A 550 8.47 -13.51 16.26
N ASN A 551 7.90 -13.39 17.47
CA ASN A 551 7.97 -14.41 18.50
C ASN A 551 7.12 -15.65 18.12
N PRO A 552 7.73 -16.83 17.91
CA PRO A 552 6.99 -18.02 17.47
C PRO A 552 6.06 -18.60 18.53
N GLY A 553 6.26 -18.26 19.81
CA GLY A 553 5.37 -18.66 20.91
C GLY A 553 4.13 -17.79 21.04
N LEU A 554 4.14 -16.60 20.43
CA LEU A 554 3.02 -15.65 20.45
C LEU A 554 2.28 -15.62 19.11
N ILE A 555 3.03 -15.59 18.01
CA ILE A 555 2.48 -15.45 16.66
C ILE A 555 2.47 -16.81 16.00
N THR A 556 1.29 -17.29 15.62
CA THR A 556 1.16 -18.60 14.95
C THR A 556 1.28 -18.50 13.43
N SER A 557 1.13 -17.29 12.87
CA SER A 557 1.07 -17.09 11.44
C SER A 557 2.42 -16.95 10.74
N GLU A 558 2.44 -17.22 9.44
CA GLU A 558 3.61 -17.00 8.58
C GLU A 558 3.76 -15.52 8.21
N ILE A 559 2.67 -14.87 7.82
CA ILE A 559 2.63 -13.44 7.49
C ILE A 559 2.13 -12.67 8.68
N VAL A 560 2.78 -11.53 8.93
CA VAL A 560 2.45 -10.65 10.05
C VAL A 560 2.19 -9.25 9.53
N ILE A 561 1.12 -8.66 10.04
CA ILE A 561 0.84 -7.24 9.94
C ILE A 561 1.15 -6.62 11.30
N LEU A 562 2.10 -5.69 11.36
CA LEU A 562 2.35 -4.87 12.54
C LEU A 562 1.74 -3.50 12.27
N ALA A 563 0.77 -3.06 13.06
CA ALA A 563 0.04 -1.82 12.82
C ALA A 563 -0.22 -1.01 14.09
N ASN A 564 -0.49 0.28 13.94
CA ASN A 564 -1.15 1.08 14.98
C ASN A 564 -2.56 0.51 15.25
N ALA A 565 -3.07 0.65 16.48
CA ALA A 565 -4.31 -0.03 16.88
C ALA A 565 -5.60 0.59 16.33
N ASP A 566 -5.48 1.78 15.75
CA ASP A 566 -6.53 2.53 15.06
C ASP A 566 -6.64 2.18 13.56
N GLN A 567 -5.94 1.14 13.09
CA GLN A 567 -5.98 0.65 11.70
C GLN A 567 -6.96 -0.52 11.48
N ALA A 568 -8.05 -0.24 10.78
CA ALA A 568 -9.08 -1.21 10.40
C ALA A 568 -8.83 -1.73 8.98
N PHE A 569 -8.65 -3.03 8.82
CA PHE A 569 -8.40 -3.66 7.53
C PHE A 569 -9.69 -4.23 6.93
N ASP A 570 -9.89 -4.01 5.63
CA ASP A 570 -10.96 -4.65 4.88
C ASP A 570 -10.51 -5.98 4.25
N GLU A 571 -11.33 -6.54 3.37
CA GLU A 571 -11.10 -7.83 2.73
C GLU A 571 -9.87 -7.86 1.81
N SER A 572 -9.36 -6.70 1.37
CA SER A 572 -8.13 -6.63 0.58
C SER A 572 -6.90 -7.17 1.33
N VAL A 573 -6.96 -7.24 2.67
CA VAL A 573 -5.91 -7.83 3.50
C VAL A 573 -5.59 -9.28 3.13
N GLN A 574 -6.51 -9.99 2.46
CA GLN A 574 -6.26 -11.32 1.94
C GLN A 574 -5.05 -11.40 0.99
N TRP A 575 -4.69 -10.29 0.33
CA TRP A 575 -3.55 -10.22 -0.56
C TRP A 575 -2.21 -10.29 0.17
N ALA A 576 -2.17 -10.04 1.48
CA ALA A 576 -0.98 -10.16 2.31
C ALA A 576 -0.34 -11.56 2.24
N LYS A 577 -1.14 -12.62 2.06
CA LYS A 577 -0.63 -14.00 1.94
C LYS A 577 0.20 -14.25 0.68
N HIS A 578 0.18 -13.33 -0.28
CA HIS A 578 0.85 -13.45 -1.57
C HIS A 578 2.14 -12.62 -1.66
N ILE A 579 2.54 -11.93 -0.59
CA ILE A 579 3.80 -11.18 -0.62
C ILE A 579 4.97 -12.14 -0.79
N LYS A 580 5.98 -11.72 -1.57
CA LYS A 580 7.22 -12.51 -1.71
C LYS A 580 7.95 -12.53 -0.37
N PHE A 581 8.72 -13.59 -0.12
CA PHE A 581 9.48 -13.76 1.12
C PHE A 581 10.37 -12.56 1.44
N THR A 582 10.98 -11.94 0.42
CA THR A 582 11.90 -10.80 0.53
C THR A 582 11.19 -9.45 0.46
N THR A 583 9.86 -9.39 0.56
CA THR A 583 9.11 -8.14 0.46
C THR A 583 8.59 -7.70 1.82
N VAL A 584 8.80 -6.42 2.13
CA VAL A 584 8.12 -5.71 3.23
C VAL A 584 7.17 -4.70 2.59
N LEU A 585 5.88 -4.80 2.89
CA LEU A 585 4.94 -3.75 2.51
C LEU A 585 4.85 -2.71 3.62
N ALA A 586 5.02 -1.45 3.29
CA ALA A 586 4.65 -0.34 4.17
C ALA A 586 3.26 0.17 3.74
N LEU A 587 2.34 0.25 4.69
CA LEU A 587 0.95 0.64 4.45
C LEU A 587 0.66 1.99 5.11
N PRO A 588 0.48 3.05 4.31
CA PRO A 588 -0.25 4.25 4.72
C PRO A 588 -1.74 3.96 4.92
N THR A 589 -2.43 4.85 5.61
CA THR A 589 -3.89 4.80 5.71
C THR A 589 -4.62 5.44 4.53
N TRP A 590 -5.76 4.86 4.14
CA TRP A 590 -6.72 5.45 3.19
C TRP A 590 -7.52 6.61 3.78
N GLY A 591 -7.35 6.92 5.06
CA GLY A 591 -8.15 7.91 5.78
C GLY A 591 -9.54 7.35 6.09
N LEU A 592 -10.51 8.24 6.31
CA LEU A 592 -11.90 7.88 6.56
C LEU A 592 -12.80 8.69 5.63
N TYR A 593 -13.32 8.00 4.62
CA TYR A 593 -14.30 8.50 3.64
C TYR A 593 -15.50 7.56 3.68
N MET A 594 -16.57 7.94 4.37
CA MET A 594 -17.72 7.06 4.63
C MET A 594 -18.43 6.56 3.36
N ASP A 595 -18.21 7.19 2.21
CA ASP A 595 -18.67 6.75 0.88
C ASP A 595 -17.76 5.69 0.24
N ARG A 596 -16.53 5.53 0.74
CA ARG A 596 -15.51 4.61 0.20
C ARG A 596 -15.19 3.43 1.10
N VAL A 597 -15.37 3.57 2.41
CA VAL A 597 -15.17 2.48 3.37
C VAL A 597 -16.17 1.36 3.04
N PRO A 598 -15.72 0.10 2.84
CA PRO A 598 -16.61 -1.04 2.60
C PRO A 598 -17.64 -1.20 3.72
N SER A 599 -18.85 -1.65 3.38
CA SER A 599 -19.96 -1.75 4.34
C SER A 599 -19.60 -2.46 5.65
N PRO A 600 -18.91 -3.63 5.66
CA PRO A 600 -18.57 -4.29 6.92
C PRO A 600 -17.72 -3.41 7.85
N THR A 601 -16.72 -2.71 7.31
CA THR A 601 -15.86 -1.81 8.09
C THR A 601 -16.60 -0.54 8.48
N LYS A 602 -17.46 -0.03 7.61
CA LYS A 602 -18.29 1.15 7.87
C LYS A 602 -19.31 0.91 8.99
N ASP A 603 -19.90 -0.28 9.05
CA ASP A 603 -20.91 -0.63 10.06
C ASP A 603 -20.30 -0.64 11.47
N HIS A 604 -19.05 -1.09 11.61
CA HIS A 604 -18.29 -0.97 12.85
C HIS A 604 -18.09 0.50 13.25
N PHE A 605 -17.72 1.38 12.31
CA PHE A 605 -17.60 2.80 12.60
C PHE A 605 -18.95 3.42 13.05
N ILE A 606 -20.04 3.09 12.35
CA ILE A 606 -21.39 3.56 12.69
C ILE A 606 -21.83 3.07 14.07
N PHE A 607 -21.46 1.84 14.47
CA PHE A 607 -21.76 1.31 15.79
C PHE A 607 -21.18 2.17 16.92
N ILE A 608 -19.98 2.75 16.75
CA ILE A 608 -19.37 3.65 17.74
C ILE A 608 -20.06 5.01 17.77
N HIS A 609 -20.20 5.63 16.60
CA HIS A 609 -20.57 7.04 16.50
C HIS A 609 -22.08 7.27 16.37
N GLY A 610 -22.85 6.20 16.18
CA GLY A 610 -24.26 6.26 15.83
C GLY A 610 -24.49 6.69 14.37
N THR A 611 -25.73 6.54 13.91
CA THR A 611 -26.15 6.85 12.52
C THR A 611 -26.31 8.36 12.24
N ASN A 612 -26.33 9.20 13.27
CA ASN A 612 -26.68 10.63 13.19
C ASN A 612 -25.47 11.58 13.14
N SER A 613 -24.26 11.07 12.91
CA SER A 613 -23.03 11.86 13.03
C SER A 613 -22.77 12.76 11.80
N THR A 614 -23.71 13.67 11.51
CA THR A 614 -23.52 14.77 10.54
C THR A 614 -22.39 15.74 10.94
N GLU A 615 -21.84 15.60 12.15
CA GLU A 615 -20.69 16.35 12.67
C GLU A 615 -19.33 15.88 12.15
N TYR A 616 -19.19 14.65 11.63
CA TYR A 616 -17.93 14.19 11.01
C TYR A 616 -17.85 14.68 9.56
N LYS A 617 -17.76 16.01 9.39
CA LYS A 617 -17.58 16.67 8.09
C LYS A 617 -16.13 16.71 7.62
N THR A 618 -15.18 16.29 8.44
CA THR A 618 -13.78 16.23 8.04
C THR A 618 -13.51 14.88 7.43
N GLU A 619 -13.59 14.82 6.10
CA GLU A 619 -12.86 13.82 5.31
C GLU A 619 -11.44 13.73 5.88
N ILE A 620 -11.09 12.60 6.50
CA ILE A 620 -9.71 12.38 6.93
C ILE A 620 -8.95 12.06 5.65
N PRO A 621 -8.02 12.93 5.21
CA PRO A 621 -7.39 12.79 3.91
C PRO A 621 -6.65 11.48 3.79
N SER A 622 -6.75 10.87 2.62
CA SER A 622 -6.08 9.62 2.30
C SER A 622 -4.56 9.85 2.27
N ARG A 623 -3.84 9.27 3.24
CA ARG A 623 -2.37 9.29 3.24
C ARG A 623 -1.80 8.47 2.07
N CYS A 624 -2.55 7.48 1.60
CA CYS A 624 -2.21 6.73 0.39
C CYS A 624 -2.07 7.59 -0.88
N ARG A 625 -2.76 8.73 -0.97
CA ARG A 625 -2.80 9.54 -2.20
C ARG A 625 -1.84 10.71 -2.20
N GLU A 626 -1.60 11.30 -1.03
CA GLU A 626 -0.98 12.62 -0.97
C GLU A 626 0.39 12.60 -0.26
N TRP A 627 0.66 11.65 0.64
CA TRP A 627 1.80 11.73 1.57
C TRP A 627 2.57 10.40 1.62
N GLU A 628 3.61 10.28 0.80
CA GLU A 628 4.53 9.12 0.72
C GLU A 628 5.40 8.88 1.99
N LYS A 629 5.02 9.37 3.17
CA LYS A 629 5.94 9.46 4.34
C LYS A 629 5.26 9.24 5.70
N SER A 630 4.10 8.61 5.76
CA SER A 630 3.49 8.21 7.04
C SER A 630 2.98 6.80 6.86
N TRP A 631 3.58 5.86 7.58
CA TRP A 631 3.28 4.43 7.51
C TRP A 631 2.57 4.05 8.80
N ASP A 632 1.37 3.50 8.73
CA ASP A 632 0.63 3.12 9.92
C ASP A 632 0.66 1.59 10.15
N ALA A 633 1.11 0.83 9.14
CA ALA A 633 1.34 -0.60 9.25
C ALA A 633 2.48 -1.13 8.36
N TYR A 634 3.00 -2.30 8.72
CA TYR A 634 3.97 -3.08 7.94
C TYR A 634 3.47 -4.50 7.74
N VAL A 635 3.65 -5.07 6.54
CA VAL A 635 3.34 -6.47 6.24
C VAL A 635 4.62 -7.18 5.82
N PHE A 636 4.93 -8.30 6.47
CA PHE A 636 6.16 -9.04 6.19
C PHE A 636 6.02 -10.52 6.53
N HIS A 637 6.92 -11.33 5.97
CA HIS A 637 7.11 -12.72 6.40
C HIS A 637 7.78 -12.74 7.77
N ARG A 638 7.18 -13.40 8.76
CA ARG A 638 7.72 -13.49 10.12
C ARG A 638 9.18 -13.95 10.15
N LYS A 639 9.49 -14.96 9.32
CA LYS A 639 10.84 -15.55 9.19
C LYS A 639 11.85 -14.62 8.50
N LEU A 640 11.40 -13.63 7.72
CA LEU A 640 12.29 -12.63 7.13
C LEU A 640 12.90 -11.76 8.24
N VAL A 641 12.12 -11.39 9.25
CA VAL A 641 12.51 -10.42 10.29
C VAL A 641 13.13 -11.10 11.52
N ALA A 642 12.66 -12.30 11.87
CA ALA A 642 13.04 -12.98 13.11
C ALA A 642 14.56 -13.13 13.28
N GLY A 643 15.09 -12.56 14.36
CA GLY A 643 16.51 -12.67 14.74
C GLY A 643 17.49 -11.82 13.92
N ARG A 644 17.00 -10.91 13.07
CA ARG A 644 17.86 -10.08 12.19
C ARG A 644 17.93 -8.60 12.57
N LEU A 645 17.07 -8.16 13.48
CA LEU A 645 17.01 -6.76 13.89
C LEU A 645 18.03 -6.43 14.98
N HIS A 646 18.64 -5.27 14.87
CA HIS A 646 19.54 -4.73 15.88
C HIS A 646 18.85 -3.62 16.68
N PRO A 647 18.83 -3.67 18.01
CA PRO A 647 18.16 -2.66 18.83
C PRO A 647 18.72 -1.24 18.61
N GLU A 648 20.01 -1.12 18.31
CA GLU A 648 20.65 0.18 18.07
C GLU A 648 20.10 0.92 16.85
N SER A 649 19.65 0.20 15.81
CA SER A 649 19.01 0.80 14.62
C SER A 649 17.69 1.49 14.95
N PHE A 650 17.05 1.12 16.07
CA PHE A 650 15.77 1.67 16.52
C PHE A 650 15.92 2.77 17.58
N LYS A 651 17.14 3.26 17.80
CA LYS A 651 17.42 4.33 18.77
C LYS A 651 17.76 5.65 18.08
N ARG A 652 17.35 6.75 18.71
CA ARG A 652 17.77 8.13 18.39
C ARG A 652 18.60 8.72 19.53
N PRO A 653 19.46 9.71 19.25
CA PRO A 653 20.02 10.55 20.30
C PRO A 653 18.90 11.29 21.07
N THR A 654 18.97 11.31 22.40
CA THR A 654 18.04 12.10 23.25
C THR A 654 18.29 13.59 23.11
N VAL A 655 17.28 14.47 23.18
CA VAL A 655 17.42 15.95 22.95
C VAL A 655 18.52 16.61 23.80
N HIS A 656 18.81 16.06 24.99
CA HIS A 656 19.93 16.50 25.81
C HIS A 656 21.32 16.24 25.21
N TRP A 657 21.42 15.53 24.08
CA TRP A 657 22.67 15.21 23.38
C TRP A 657 23.51 16.45 23.05
N ALA A 658 22.88 17.60 22.79
CA ALA A 658 23.58 18.84 22.45
C ALA A 658 24.24 19.51 23.67
N THR A 659 23.78 19.20 24.88
CA THR A 659 24.24 19.84 26.13
C THR A 659 24.87 18.85 27.12
N SER A 660 24.62 17.55 26.95
CA SER A 660 25.10 16.46 27.79
C SER A 660 26.34 15.82 27.18
N ARG A 661 27.40 15.62 27.97
CA ARG A 661 28.55 14.79 27.57
C ARG A 661 28.21 13.29 27.51
N ARG A 662 27.03 12.87 27.98
CA ARG A 662 26.56 11.48 27.90
C ARG A 662 25.82 11.28 26.59
N ARG A 663 26.27 10.27 25.82
CA ARG A 663 25.64 9.83 24.57
C ARG A 663 24.42 8.98 24.89
N ASP A 664 23.42 9.59 25.52
CA ASP A 664 22.19 8.89 25.86
C ASP A 664 21.30 8.81 24.62
N SER A 665 20.88 7.59 24.29
CA SER A 665 20.01 7.28 23.16
C SER A 665 18.68 6.70 23.65
N ALA A 666 17.58 7.06 23.01
CA ALA A 666 16.24 6.56 23.32
C ALA A 666 15.62 5.84 22.13
N PHE A 667 14.80 4.82 22.38
CA PHE A 667 14.07 4.12 21.33
C PHE A 667 12.89 4.96 20.80
N PHE A 668 12.51 4.75 19.53
CA PHE A 668 11.26 5.28 18.98
C PHE A 668 10.06 4.55 19.54
N LYS A 669 9.24 5.24 20.34
CA LYS A 669 8.02 4.66 20.89
C LYS A 669 6.99 4.42 19.78
N MET A 670 6.18 3.37 19.92
CA MET A 670 5.05 3.15 19.01
C MET A 670 4.12 4.37 19.06
N ASN A 671 3.53 4.78 17.93
CA ASN A 671 2.70 6.01 17.81
C ASN A 671 3.43 7.35 18.07
N GLU A 672 4.74 7.35 18.32
CA GLU A 672 5.52 8.59 18.37
C GLU A 672 5.58 9.22 16.98
N ILE A 673 5.43 10.55 16.89
CA ILE A 673 5.48 11.26 15.59
C ILE A 673 6.80 10.97 14.88
N GLY A 674 6.71 10.35 13.68
CA GLY A 674 7.88 9.99 12.88
C GLY A 674 8.55 8.69 13.33
N GLY A 675 8.11 8.09 14.43
CA GLY A 675 8.58 6.79 14.91
C GLY A 675 8.32 5.69 13.88
N GLU A 676 7.20 5.76 13.16
CA GLU A 676 6.86 4.83 12.09
C GLU A 676 7.85 4.86 10.91
N ASN A 677 8.34 6.05 10.57
CA ASN A 677 9.33 6.19 9.50
C ASN A 677 10.70 5.66 9.93
N ALA A 678 11.07 5.92 11.19
CA ALA A 678 12.30 5.39 11.76
C ALA A 678 12.23 3.87 11.92
N GLY A 679 11.08 3.32 12.30
CA GLY A 679 10.82 1.89 12.39
C GLY A 679 10.99 1.18 11.05
N LEU A 680 10.43 1.72 9.97
CA LEU A 680 10.64 1.18 8.61
C LEU A 680 12.11 1.26 8.22
N TRP A 681 12.75 2.39 8.46
CA TRP A 681 14.15 2.58 8.11
C TRP A 681 15.07 1.58 8.83
N ALA A 682 14.87 1.39 10.14
CA ALA A 682 15.62 0.44 10.95
C ALA A 682 15.35 -1.02 10.55
N LEU A 683 14.09 -1.34 10.19
CA LEU A 683 13.71 -2.63 9.64
C LEU A 683 14.49 -2.93 8.34
N MET A 684 14.57 -1.97 7.43
CA MET A 684 15.28 -2.14 6.15
C MET A 684 16.80 -2.19 6.33
N GLU A 685 17.37 -1.50 7.32
CA GLU A 685 18.80 -1.63 7.66
C GLU A 685 19.14 -3.06 8.14
N GLY A 686 18.26 -3.67 8.92
CA GLY A 686 18.43 -5.06 9.39
C GLY A 686 18.14 -6.12 8.32
N LEU A 687 17.61 -5.74 7.15
CA LEU A 687 17.15 -6.64 6.09
C LEU A 687 17.64 -6.18 4.71
N PRO A 688 18.96 -6.26 4.44
CA PRO A 688 19.54 -5.77 3.19
C PRO A 688 19.01 -6.47 1.93
N GLU A 689 18.48 -7.69 2.05
CA GLU A 689 17.84 -8.43 0.97
C GLU A 689 16.36 -8.06 0.75
N ALA A 690 15.77 -7.30 1.66
CA ALA A 690 14.37 -6.94 1.57
C ALA A 690 14.13 -5.78 0.60
N THR A 691 13.00 -5.81 -0.09
CA THR A 691 12.48 -4.68 -0.87
C THR A 691 11.28 -4.09 -0.13
N ASP A 692 11.32 -2.79 0.14
CA ASP A 692 10.14 -2.06 0.63
C ASP A 692 9.25 -1.65 -0.54
N VAL A 693 7.95 -1.88 -0.39
CA VAL A 693 6.94 -1.50 -1.39
C VAL A 693 5.80 -0.80 -0.68
N ASN A 694 5.33 0.32 -1.24
CA ASN A 694 4.09 0.93 -0.77
C ASN A 694 2.91 0.02 -1.14
N GLY A 695 2.27 -0.57 -0.13
CA GLY A 695 1.18 -1.53 -0.33
C GLY A 695 -0.21 -0.91 -0.42
N CYS A 696 -0.36 0.43 -0.39
CA CYS A 696 -1.67 1.10 -0.37
C CYS A 696 -2.64 0.68 -1.48
N THR A 697 -2.13 0.38 -2.68
CA THR A 697 -2.98 -0.01 -3.82
C THR A 697 -3.47 -1.46 -3.73
N VAL A 698 -2.85 -2.27 -2.88
CA VAL A 698 -3.10 -3.71 -2.78
C VAL A 698 -3.86 -4.05 -1.50
N ILE A 699 -3.46 -3.45 -0.37
CA ILE A 699 -4.07 -3.65 0.94
C ILE A 699 -4.54 -2.29 1.45
N GLN A 700 -5.85 -2.19 1.66
CA GLN A 700 -6.51 -1.01 2.19
C GLN A 700 -6.61 -1.13 3.71
N THR A 701 -6.23 -0.06 4.37
CA THR A 701 -6.40 0.11 5.81
C THR A 701 -6.99 1.48 6.08
N TRP A 702 -7.97 1.50 6.99
CA TRP A 702 -8.82 2.64 7.29
C TRP A 702 -8.51 3.12 8.69
N HIS A 703 -8.31 4.42 8.84
CA HIS A 703 -7.94 5.01 10.13
C HIS A 703 -9.17 5.58 10.80
N PHE A 704 -9.64 4.93 11.86
CA PHE A 704 -10.76 5.40 12.66
C PHE A 704 -10.23 6.40 13.68
N HIS A 705 -10.10 7.66 13.27
CA HIS A 705 -9.51 8.70 14.11
C HIS A 705 -10.33 9.99 14.05
N GLY A 706 -11.56 9.90 14.55
CA GLY A 706 -12.45 11.04 14.74
C GLY A 706 -12.14 11.84 16.01
N ALA A 707 -11.56 11.19 17.02
CA ALA A 707 -11.18 11.81 18.29
C ALA A 707 -9.67 12.12 18.38
N PRO A 708 -9.23 13.05 19.25
CA PRO A 708 -7.81 13.27 19.52
C PRO A 708 -7.11 12.01 20.06
N LYS A 709 -5.82 11.83 19.73
CA LYS A 709 -5.00 10.70 20.21
C LYS A 709 -5.00 10.62 21.74
N MET A 710 -5.08 9.39 22.26
CA MET A 710 -5.10 9.12 23.71
C MET A 710 -3.80 9.54 24.39
N HIS A 711 -2.65 9.35 23.73
CA HIS A 711 -1.41 9.93 24.19
C HIS A 711 -1.46 11.43 23.91
N ALA A 712 -1.85 12.20 24.93
CA ALA A 712 -1.61 13.63 24.91
C ALA A 712 -0.10 13.78 24.75
N HIS A 713 0.36 14.15 23.56
CA HIS A 713 1.77 14.49 23.38
C HIS A 713 2.12 15.44 24.50
N GLU A 714 3.09 15.06 25.35
CA GLU A 714 3.84 16.04 26.10
C GLU A 714 4.44 16.95 25.04
N ARG A 715 3.73 18.04 24.71
CA ARG A 715 4.11 19.02 23.66
C ARG A 715 5.46 19.68 23.95
N ASN A 716 6.09 19.31 25.07
CA ASN A 716 7.40 19.74 25.53
C ASN A 716 8.54 18.86 24.99
N GLU A 717 8.28 17.66 24.45
CA GLU A 717 9.27 17.00 23.62
C GLU A 717 9.35 17.75 22.29
N GLU A 718 10.25 18.74 22.23
CA GLU A 718 10.59 19.43 20.99
C GLU A 718 10.74 18.42 19.87
N TYR A 719 9.88 18.54 18.86
CA TYR A 719 9.96 17.73 17.65
C TYR A 719 11.42 17.57 17.25
N TRP A 720 11.95 16.35 17.39
CA TRP A 720 13.37 16.06 17.15
C TRP A 720 13.77 16.38 15.69
N PHE A 721 12.78 16.56 14.82
CA PHE A 721 12.89 17.07 13.46
C PHE A 721 13.17 18.58 13.30
N TRP A 722 13.05 19.42 14.34
CA TRP A 722 12.88 20.87 14.15
C TRP A 722 14.05 21.79 14.58
N ARG A 723 15.02 21.32 15.36
CA ARG A 723 16.17 22.15 15.76
C ARG A 723 17.30 22.08 14.73
N GLY A 724 17.16 22.78 13.60
CA GLY A 724 18.31 23.02 12.71
C GLY A 724 18.03 23.73 11.38
N SER A 725 16.79 23.75 10.89
CA SER A 725 16.47 24.29 9.58
C SER A 725 15.60 25.55 9.70
N LYS A 726 16.15 26.72 9.37
CA LYS A 726 15.41 28.00 9.28
C LYS A 726 14.38 28.04 8.14
N ASP A 727 14.20 26.95 7.39
CA ASP A 727 13.26 26.87 6.27
C ASP A 727 12.60 25.48 6.20
N PRO A 728 11.46 25.28 6.91
CA PRO A 728 10.77 23.98 6.93
C PRO A 728 10.26 23.50 5.57
N LYS A 729 10.22 24.36 4.55
CA LYS A 729 9.87 23.96 3.18
C LYS A 729 11.04 23.33 2.41
N LYS A 730 12.29 23.55 2.86
CA LYS A 730 13.50 23.13 2.13
C LYS A 730 13.97 21.71 2.48
N TYR A 731 13.59 21.20 3.65
CA TYR A 731 14.00 19.87 4.15
C TYR A 731 12.77 19.04 4.51
N GLY A 732 11.90 18.75 3.54
CA GLY A 732 10.65 18.03 3.80
C GLY A 732 10.89 16.68 4.50
N HIS A 733 10.42 16.54 5.75
CA HIS A 733 10.26 15.30 6.53
C HIS A 733 11.26 14.17 6.23
N ARG A 734 12.56 14.46 6.08
CA ARG A 734 13.56 13.40 5.90
C ARG A 734 14.06 13.03 7.28
N VAL A 735 13.71 11.83 7.76
CA VAL A 735 14.44 11.17 8.85
C VAL A 735 15.93 11.36 8.53
N PRO A 736 16.75 11.96 9.41
CA PRO A 736 18.17 12.10 9.16
C PRO A 736 18.71 10.74 8.76
N ARG A 737 19.48 10.67 7.67
CA ARG A 737 20.33 9.49 7.42
C ARG A 737 21.10 9.22 8.73
N PRO A 738 21.30 7.97 9.14
CA PRO A 738 22.02 7.69 10.36
C PRO A 738 23.34 8.42 10.34
N TYR A 739 23.69 8.96 11.50
CA TYR A 739 25.09 9.01 11.85
C TYR A 739 25.60 7.57 11.78
N ARG A 740 26.42 7.25 10.78
CA ARG A 740 27.34 6.11 10.89
C ARG A 740 28.08 6.34 12.20
N LEU A 741 27.78 5.53 13.22
CA LEU A 741 28.73 5.37 14.32
C LEU A 741 30.06 4.96 13.66
N PRO A 742 31.20 5.55 14.07
CA PRO A 742 32.50 5.12 13.57
C PRO A 742 32.54 3.60 13.65
N ALA A 743 32.93 2.95 12.55
CA ALA A 743 33.05 1.50 12.51
C ALA A 743 33.80 1.06 13.77
N LEU A 744 33.12 0.37 14.67
CA LEU A 744 33.84 -0.43 15.65
C LEU A 744 34.49 -1.52 14.82
N ASP A 745 35.82 -1.51 14.78
CA ASP A 745 36.60 -2.56 14.13
C ASP A 745 36.06 -3.92 14.56
N SER A 746 35.63 -4.68 13.55
CA SER A 746 35.04 -6.02 13.64
C SER A 746 35.99 -7.08 14.20
N ALA A 747 37.14 -6.68 14.75
CA ALA A 747 38.19 -7.56 15.23
C ALA A 747 38.19 -7.81 16.76
N THR A 748 37.28 -7.21 17.56
CA THR A 748 37.42 -7.28 19.04
C THR A 748 36.15 -7.60 19.85
N VAL A 749 35.16 -8.30 19.29
CA VAL A 749 34.06 -8.84 20.12
C VAL A 749 33.68 -10.27 19.70
N THR A 750 34.58 -11.22 19.93
CA THR A 750 34.19 -12.58 20.34
C THR A 750 34.18 -12.64 21.87
N ALA A 751 33.19 -12.00 22.46
CA ALA A 751 32.78 -12.25 23.82
C ALA A 751 31.29 -12.59 23.77
N SER A 752 30.98 -13.83 24.11
CA SER A 752 29.63 -14.37 24.22
C SER A 752 28.84 -13.60 25.29
N PHE A 753 28.15 -12.54 24.87
CA PHE A 753 27.13 -11.89 25.69
C PHE A 753 25.83 -12.67 25.58
N SER A 754 25.61 -13.60 26.51
CA SER A 754 24.27 -14.08 26.85
C SER A 754 23.54 -12.95 27.57
N ILE A 755 22.84 -12.10 26.81
CA ILE A 755 21.88 -11.16 27.39
C ILE A 755 20.61 -11.95 27.69
N ALA A 756 20.51 -12.46 28.92
CA ALA A 756 19.23 -12.91 29.47
C ALA A 756 18.34 -11.67 29.61
N THR A 757 17.13 -11.72 29.02
CA THR A 757 16.07 -10.76 29.29
C THR A 757 15.71 -10.79 30.79
N PRO A 758 15.37 -9.65 31.43
CA PRO A 758 15.03 -9.61 32.87
C PRO A 758 13.92 -10.57 33.28
N GLN A 759 12.96 -10.86 32.38
CA GLN A 759 11.89 -11.83 32.62
C GLN A 759 12.38 -13.29 32.61
N LYS A 760 13.42 -13.63 31.83
CA LYS A 760 14.00 -14.97 31.82
C LYS A 760 14.83 -15.22 33.09
N ALA A 761 15.52 -14.20 33.59
CA ALA A 761 16.31 -14.29 34.82
C ALA A 761 15.46 -14.54 36.07
N MET A 762 14.23 -14.02 36.16
CA MET A 762 13.35 -14.23 37.33
C MET A 762 12.71 -15.63 37.39
N LEU A 763 12.50 -16.25 36.23
CA LEU A 763 11.89 -17.56 36.10
C LEU A 763 12.87 -18.71 36.38
N GLU A 764 14.17 -18.47 36.20
CA GLU A 764 15.25 -19.45 36.43
C GLU A 764 15.83 -19.43 37.86
N LEU A 765 15.37 -18.52 38.74
CA LEU A 765 15.85 -18.45 40.13
C LEU A 765 15.43 -19.68 40.94
N THR A 766 16.38 -20.23 41.68
CA THR A 766 16.10 -21.25 42.69
C THR A 766 15.19 -20.67 43.79
N PRO A 767 14.40 -21.51 44.49
CA PRO A 767 13.59 -21.04 45.63
C PRO A 767 14.39 -20.25 46.67
N ALA A 768 15.66 -20.61 46.90
CA ALA A 768 16.54 -19.91 47.83
C ALA A 768 16.92 -18.50 47.35
N GLU A 769 17.09 -18.30 46.04
CA GLU A 769 17.37 -16.98 45.46
C GLU A 769 16.14 -16.08 45.45
N LYS A 770 14.96 -16.65 45.20
CA LYS A 770 13.68 -15.92 45.32
C LYS A 770 13.44 -15.45 46.76
N ILE A 771 13.74 -16.29 47.76
CA ILE A 771 13.68 -15.91 49.18
C ILE A 771 14.68 -14.78 49.48
N LYS A 772 15.91 -14.83 48.97
CA LYS A 772 16.90 -13.75 49.17
C LYS A 772 16.47 -12.41 48.54
N ILE A 773 15.81 -12.45 47.39
CA ILE A 773 15.27 -11.23 46.75
C ILE A 773 14.11 -10.68 47.58
N TYR A 774 13.18 -11.54 48.01
CA TYR A 774 12.07 -11.15 48.88
C TYR A 774 12.54 -10.53 50.20
N GLU A 775 13.53 -11.12 50.88
CA GLU A 775 14.09 -10.56 52.11
C GLU A 775 14.80 -9.23 51.89
N ARG A 776 15.41 -9.02 50.71
CA ARG A 776 16.03 -7.73 50.36
C ARG A 776 14.97 -6.65 50.09
N GLU A 777 13.93 -6.97 49.34
CA GLU A 777 12.81 -6.06 49.04
C GLU A 777 12.04 -5.70 50.32
N LYS A 778 11.83 -6.68 51.21
CA LYS A 778 11.26 -6.46 52.54
C LYS A 778 12.12 -5.55 53.40
N ALA A 779 13.43 -5.75 53.46
CA ALA A 779 14.32 -4.88 54.23
C ALA A 779 14.35 -3.44 53.67
N GLN A 780 14.30 -3.27 52.35
CA GLN A 780 14.21 -1.95 51.71
C GLN A 780 12.88 -1.27 52.07
N CYS A 781 11.78 -2.00 51.94
CA CYS A 781 10.44 -1.53 52.27
C CYS A 781 10.31 -1.11 53.74
N GLU A 782 10.84 -1.92 54.68
CA GLU A 782 10.87 -1.58 56.10
C GLU A 782 11.65 -0.29 56.38
N ASN A 783 12.73 -0.03 55.64
CA ASN A 783 13.50 1.20 55.79
C ASN A 783 12.75 2.42 55.24
N GLU A 784 12.02 2.27 54.14
CA GLU A 784 11.19 3.33 53.56
C GLU A 784 10.00 3.68 54.47
N VAL A 785 9.31 2.67 55.02
CA VAL A 785 8.22 2.85 55.98
C VAL A 785 8.72 3.47 57.29
N LYS A 786 9.89 3.06 57.80
CA LYS A 786 10.51 3.67 59.00
C LYS A 786 11.04 5.09 58.77
N ALA A 787 11.39 5.45 57.53
CA ALA A 787 11.88 6.78 57.18
C ALA A 787 10.77 7.83 57.13
N ASP A 788 9.51 7.42 56.97
CA ASP A 788 8.36 8.31 57.04
C ASP A 788 8.05 8.67 58.52
N LYS A 789 8.56 9.84 58.96
CA LYS A 789 8.54 10.31 60.37
C LYS A 789 7.15 10.76 60.89
N ARG A 790 6.05 10.24 60.34
CA ARG A 790 4.70 10.54 60.83
C ARG A 790 4.31 9.52 61.88
N GLU A 791 3.69 9.95 62.97
CA GLU A 791 3.08 9.05 63.96
C GLU A 791 1.88 8.32 63.32
N LYS A 792 2.16 7.26 62.56
CA LYS A 792 1.15 6.37 62.00
C LYS A 792 0.82 5.29 63.02
N SER A 793 -0.44 4.88 63.06
CA SER A 793 -0.86 3.74 63.85
C SER A 793 -0.21 2.45 63.31
N GLN A 794 -0.05 1.43 64.15
CA GLN A 794 0.55 0.16 63.73
C GLN A 794 -0.23 -0.49 62.57
N GLU A 795 -1.55 -0.30 62.51
CA GLU A 795 -2.39 -0.81 61.42
C GLU A 795 -2.11 -0.11 60.08
N GLU A 796 -1.82 1.19 60.09
CA GLU A 796 -1.42 1.94 58.89
C GLU A 796 -0.01 1.57 58.41
N LEU A 797 0.92 1.35 59.34
CA LEU A 797 2.26 0.85 59.03
C LEU A 797 2.21 -0.55 58.41
N ASP A 798 1.36 -1.43 58.95
CA ASP A 798 1.16 -2.78 58.43
C ASP A 798 0.49 -2.76 57.04
N ASP A 799 -0.43 -1.83 56.79
CA ASP A 799 -1.08 -1.66 55.49
C ASP A 799 -0.12 -1.08 54.43
N GLU A 800 0.71 -0.11 54.80
CA GLU A 800 1.78 0.40 53.93
C GLU A 800 2.83 -0.65 53.62
N MET A 801 3.23 -1.45 54.61
CA MET A 801 4.17 -2.55 54.40
C MET A 801 3.59 -3.59 53.44
N ARG A 802 2.29 -3.90 53.52
CA ARG A 802 1.61 -4.80 52.59
C ARG A 802 1.52 -4.23 51.17
N LYS A 803 1.18 -2.95 51.03
CA LYS A 803 1.15 -2.24 49.74
C LYS A 803 2.52 -2.21 49.07
N CYS A 804 3.55 -1.89 49.85
CA CYS A 804 4.93 -1.81 49.39
C CYS A 804 5.51 -3.19 49.01
N LEU A 805 5.08 -4.28 49.66
CA LEU A 805 5.42 -5.66 49.28
C LEU A 805 4.50 -6.28 48.20
N GLY A 806 3.48 -5.55 47.73
CA GLY A 806 2.52 -6.07 46.75
C GLY A 806 1.68 -7.26 47.25
N ILE A 807 1.45 -7.38 48.56
CA ILE A 807 0.65 -8.46 49.16
C ILE A 807 -0.77 -7.96 49.42
N GLU A 808 -1.73 -8.35 48.57
CA GLU A 808 -3.16 -8.09 48.82
C GLU A 808 -3.73 -9.06 49.88
N LYS A 809 -4.67 -8.57 50.71
CA LYS A 809 -5.47 -9.41 51.61
C LYS A 809 -6.22 -10.45 50.78
N LYS A 810 -5.92 -11.73 51.00
CA LYS A 810 -6.81 -12.82 50.58
C LYS A 810 -8.07 -12.85 51.43
#